data_AF-A0A163MPQ7-F1
#
_entry.id   AF-A0A163MPQ7-F1
#
_cell.length_a   1.000
_cell.length_b   1.000
_cell.length_c   1.000
_cell.angle_alpha   90.00
_cell.angle_beta   90.00
_cell.angle_gamma   90.00
#
_symmetry.space_group_name_H-M   'P 1'
#
loop_
_entity.id
_entity.type
_entity.pdbx_description
1 polymer ?
#
loop_
_entity_poly.entity_id
_entity_poly.type
_entity_poly.pdbx_seq_one_letter_code
_entity_poly.pdbx_strand_id
1 'polypeptide(L)'
;MKYGLELEQNIFTPWRLSYVSYDLLKKELKTRQLDHEWNEKDEREFDLMMDNELSKVYDFINAKLTEIDARILYCERTIQTLQKNPTMASGTNYEIMDEALTEILFDVNDLSRFTRVNFTAIQKLLKKHDKWTHRDMKQAYVSKLRQKPLDKQRFDVAIIYISALHDICRNQGKQSFGNNASGGDQNAFERATAKYWIHPDNITEVKSIIMLHLPVLIFDKDKKYEPADSAISSVYFDNPKYDLYTGRLQRDEGAEAIRYRWYGDTNSKSIFIERKTHHASWLNGSSVKDRFRLDESQVNAFTTGQLTADDIANNLRQKKMDPAAVNDIHFIANGVQTSFRKKRLEPMLRVFYSRTAFQLPDNQRLRISLDTDLTFIREDHLDGQPRRQQKNSRNTNWRRNDVGIDAPFSHVPEKDVLRFPYAVLETKLQTHLGQEPPQWLTSLVESHLVHEVPRFSKYLHGACHFYRTRLPLLPWWLAEMNVDIRKPRDQNIGLTRSRSFKPLIDGQYRRAMIEEKQKAAQEAVVNLLSDKSTLAESSSAAVKPLPQPVTPSKDYTVVNVPPPPPPRRSEKLSASHYMKRLLPQESPHRQSTEEPKRFKVKVRAEPKTFFANERTFISWLQFCALLLTVALNLMNFAPDDSTRVVVLSACIAIYALYRFEKRAWMINNQIDGRYDDLWGPAILCVLLVIALIVSFKCVAMLDHTD
;
A
#
# COMPACT_ATOMS: atom_id res chain seq x y z
N MET A 1 -20.05 -3.62 15.42
CA MET A 1 -19.39 -3.98 16.70
C MET A 1 -19.61 -2.88 17.74
N LYS A 2 -19.67 -3.22 19.05
CA LYS A 2 -19.70 -2.21 20.12
C LYS A 2 -18.32 -1.55 20.19
N TYR A 3 -18.24 -0.23 20.08
CA TYR A 3 -16.96 0.48 20.02
C TYR A 3 -16.04 0.26 21.24
N GLY A 4 -16.57 -0.04 22.42
CA GLY A 4 -15.73 -0.37 23.58
C GLY A 4 -14.78 -1.55 23.33
N LEU A 5 -15.26 -2.61 22.65
CA LEU A 5 -14.44 -3.76 22.27
C LEU A 5 -13.39 -3.38 21.20
N GLU A 6 -13.77 -2.51 20.26
CA GLU A 6 -12.87 -1.99 19.22
C GLU A 6 -11.76 -1.11 19.83
N LEU A 7 -12.08 -0.34 20.87
CA LEU A 7 -11.11 0.44 21.62
C LEU A 7 -10.12 -0.48 22.33
N GLU A 8 -10.61 -1.46 23.11
CA GLU A 8 -9.75 -2.41 23.83
C GLU A 8 -8.78 -3.17 22.92
N GLN A 9 -9.23 -3.57 21.73
CA GLN A 9 -8.39 -4.26 20.73
C GLN A 9 -7.30 -3.37 20.12
N ASN A 10 -7.50 -2.04 20.14
CA ASN A 10 -6.58 -1.08 19.53
C ASN A 10 -5.73 -0.32 20.55
N ILE A 11 -5.90 -0.56 21.86
CA ILE A 11 -5.08 0.04 22.90
C ILE A 11 -3.64 -0.45 22.77
N PHE A 12 -2.73 0.51 22.71
CA PHE A 12 -1.31 0.24 22.94
C PHE A 12 -1.07 0.12 24.45
N THR A 13 -0.77 -1.10 24.91
CA THR A 13 -0.68 -1.45 26.33
C THR A 13 0.19 -0.49 27.17
N PRO A 14 1.39 -0.05 26.71
CA PRO A 14 2.21 0.88 27.47
C PRO A 14 1.55 2.24 27.77
N TRP A 15 0.58 2.67 26.95
CA TRP A 15 -0.09 3.96 27.10
C TRP A 15 -1.54 3.82 27.58
N ARG A 16 -1.93 2.65 28.09
CA ARG A 16 -3.32 2.32 28.47
C ARG A 16 -3.96 3.38 29.36
N LEU A 17 -3.24 3.94 30.32
CA LEU A 17 -3.75 4.94 31.27
C LEU A 17 -4.00 6.32 30.63
N SER A 18 -3.31 6.62 29.53
CA SER A 18 -3.45 7.89 28.80
C SER A 18 -4.65 7.90 27.86
N TYR A 19 -5.22 6.73 27.51
CA TYR A 19 -6.42 6.64 26.68
C TYR A 19 -7.65 7.24 27.38
N VAL A 20 -8.62 7.67 26.57
CA VAL A 20 -9.94 8.10 27.05
C VAL A 20 -10.60 6.96 27.81
N SER A 21 -11.09 7.26 29.00
CA SER A 21 -11.83 6.35 29.87
C SER A 21 -13.25 6.09 29.33
N TYR A 22 -13.37 5.57 28.09
CA TYR A 22 -14.62 5.49 27.33
C TYR A 22 -15.71 4.71 28.04
N ASP A 23 -15.40 3.53 28.58
CA ASP A 23 -16.41 2.71 29.25
C ASP A 23 -16.83 3.27 30.61
N LEU A 24 -15.94 4.00 31.31
CA LEU A 24 -16.29 4.73 32.52
C LEU A 24 -17.31 5.85 32.22
N LEU A 25 -16.98 6.75 31.29
CA LEU A 25 -17.87 7.86 30.89
C LEU A 25 -19.21 7.37 30.34
N LYS A 26 -19.19 6.29 29.56
CA LYS A 26 -20.40 5.64 29.05
C LYS A 26 -21.23 5.02 30.17
N LYS A 27 -20.59 4.49 31.23
CA LYS A 27 -21.29 3.92 32.39
C LYS A 27 -21.90 5.04 33.22
N GLU A 28 -21.18 6.13 33.46
CA GLU A 28 -21.71 7.34 34.11
C GLU A 28 -22.95 7.89 33.39
N LEU A 29 -22.87 8.06 32.07
CA LEU A 29 -24.00 8.50 31.25
C LEU A 29 -25.22 7.57 31.40
N LYS A 30 -25.00 6.26 31.47
CA LYS A 30 -26.08 5.26 31.68
C LYS A 30 -26.66 5.34 33.08
N THR A 31 -25.81 5.36 34.10
CA THR A 31 -26.23 5.29 35.50
C THR A 31 -27.08 6.50 35.86
N ARG A 32 -26.65 7.71 35.48
CA ARG A 32 -27.39 8.96 35.76
C ARG A 32 -28.77 8.97 35.12
N GLN A 33 -28.89 8.50 33.88
CA GLN A 33 -30.20 8.41 33.21
C GLN A 33 -31.14 7.35 33.79
N LEU A 34 -30.59 6.31 34.42
CA LEU A 34 -31.41 5.31 35.10
C LEU A 34 -31.87 5.79 36.48
N ASP A 35 -31.10 6.68 37.11
CA ASP A 35 -31.39 7.23 38.43
C ASP A 35 -32.40 8.39 38.37
N HIS A 36 -32.21 9.33 37.43
CA HIS A 36 -33.13 10.46 37.24
C HIS A 36 -33.08 11.02 35.81
N GLU A 37 -34.02 11.91 35.47
CA GLU A 37 -33.95 12.69 34.23
C GLU A 37 -32.69 13.57 34.21
N TRP A 38 -32.13 13.76 33.02
CA TRP A 38 -30.87 14.48 32.84
C TRP A 38 -31.05 15.98 33.12
N ASN A 39 -30.36 16.48 34.16
CA ASN A 39 -30.51 17.87 34.61
C ASN A 39 -29.26 18.72 34.30
N GLU A 40 -29.31 20.01 34.65
CA GLU A 40 -28.18 20.93 34.40
C GLU A 40 -26.94 20.64 35.24
N LYS A 41 -27.10 20.03 36.43
CA LYS A 41 -25.96 19.62 37.25
C LYS A 41 -25.23 18.46 36.57
N ASP A 42 -25.96 17.49 36.02
CA ASP A 42 -25.36 16.39 35.24
C ASP A 42 -24.62 16.88 34.01
N GLU A 43 -25.21 17.83 33.28
CA GLU A 43 -24.58 18.42 32.10
C GLU A 43 -23.23 19.05 32.46
N ARG A 44 -23.19 19.84 33.54
CA ARG A 44 -21.94 20.48 34.00
C ARG A 44 -20.90 19.48 34.47
N GLU A 45 -21.29 18.48 35.25
CA GLU A 45 -20.37 17.46 35.75
C GLU A 45 -19.84 16.57 34.62
N PHE A 46 -20.69 16.18 33.67
CA PHE A 46 -20.28 15.36 32.53
C PHE A 46 -19.39 16.15 31.57
N ASP A 47 -19.67 17.43 31.33
CA ASP A 47 -18.81 18.32 30.55
C ASP A 47 -17.41 18.47 31.18
N LEU A 48 -17.34 18.56 32.51
CA LEU A 48 -16.06 18.58 33.24
C LEU A 48 -15.29 17.25 33.09
N MET A 49 -15.98 16.11 33.20
CA MET A 49 -15.35 14.80 32.98
C MET A 49 -14.81 14.66 31.56
N MET A 50 -15.58 15.10 30.56
CA MET A 50 -15.16 15.10 29.16
C MET A 50 -13.95 16.03 28.93
N ASP A 51 -13.91 17.21 29.55
CA ASP A 51 -12.81 18.16 29.38
C ASP A 51 -11.53 17.70 30.07
N ASN A 52 -11.64 17.04 31.23
CA ASN A 52 -10.50 16.38 31.89
C ASN A 52 -9.90 15.29 31.01
N GLU A 53 -10.73 14.46 30.39
CA GLU A 53 -10.28 13.40 29.49
C GLU A 53 -9.69 13.96 28.19
N LEU A 54 -10.27 15.02 27.62
CA LEU A 54 -9.69 15.74 26.47
C LEU A 54 -8.31 16.33 26.82
N SER A 55 -8.18 16.98 27.97
CA SER A 55 -6.93 17.59 28.44
C SER A 55 -5.85 16.53 28.65
N LYS A 56 -6.18 15.45 29.37
CA LYS A 56 -5.27 14.32 29.59
C LYS A 56 -4.69 13.78 28.28
N VAL A 57 -5.56 13.54 27.29
CA VAL A 57 -5.14 13.04 25.97
C VAL A 57 -4.27 14.06 25.24
N TYR A 58 -4.71 15.32 25.21
CA TYR A 58 -4.00 16.40 24.52
C TYR A 58 -2.60 16.63 25.11
N ASP A 59 -2.48 16.69 26.43
CA ASP A 59 -1.22 16.92 27.14
C ASP A 59 -0.25 15.75 26.94
N PHE A 60 -0.76 14.51 27.00
CA PHE A 60 0.04 13.32 26.71
C PHE A 60 0.59 13.34 25.28
N ILE A 61 -0.24 13.71 24.30
CA ILE A 61 0.19 13.77 22.91
C ILE A 61 1.27 14.83 22.72
N ASN A 62 1.11 16.03 23.29
CA ASN A 62 2.11 17.09 23.17
C ASN A 62 3.43 16.73 23.87
N ALA A 63 3.36 16.08 25.03
CA ALA A 63 4.54 15.57 25.72
C ALA A 63 5.29 14.56 24.85
N LYS A 64 4.57 13.63 24.20
CA LYS A 64 5.18 12.63 23.31
C LYS A 64 5.71 13.21 22.00
N LEU A 65 5.05 14.21 21.42
CA LEU A 65 5.60 14.95 20.28
C LEU A 65 6.92 15.64 20.65
N THR A 66 6.97 16.31 21.80
CA THR A 66 8.19 16.99 22.28
C THR A 66 9.34 16.00 22.50
N GLU A 67 9.05 14.81 23.03
CA GLU A 67 10.01 13.72 23.18
C GLU A 67 10.55 13.24 21.82
N ILE A 68 9.65 13.02 20.84
CA ILE A 68 10.01 12.61 19.49
C ILE A 68 10.88 13.67 18.81
N ASP A 69 10.49 14.94 18.87
CA ASP A 69 11.26 16.04 18.27
C ASP A 69 12.65 16.16 18.88
N ALA A 70 12.78 16.02 20.21
CA ALA A 70 14.08 16.02 20.89
C ALA A 70 14.98 14.87 20.43
N ARG A 71 14.42 13.67 20.21
CA ARG A 71 15.15 12.51 19.70
C ARG A 71 15.57 12.69 18.24
N ILE A 72 14.70 13.26 17.39
CA ILE A 72 15.04 13.58 16.00
C ILE A 72 16.21 14.58 15.97
N LEU A 73 16.15 15.64 16.76
CA LEU A 73 17.23 16.65 16.86
C LEU A 73 18.54 16.05 17.36
N TYR A 74 18.49 15.09 18.29
CA TYR A 74 19.68 14.38 18.76
C TYR A 74 20.31 13.54 17.63
N CYS A 75 19.51 12.77 16.89
CA CYS A 75 19.97 12.01 15.73
C CYS A 75 20.56 12.93 14.66
N GLU A 76 19.87 14.04 14.34
CA GLU A 76 20.35 15.03 13.37
C GLU A 76 21.72 15.58 13.75
N ARG A 77 21.89 16.06 14.99
CA ARG A 77 23.17 16.60 15.46
C ARG A 77 24.27 15.56 15.41
N THR A 78 23.97 14.33 15.82
CA THR A 78 24.94 13.22 15.82
C THR A 78 25.36 12.88 14.40
N ILE A 79 24.42 12.79 13.46
CA ILE A 79 24.69 12.55 12.03
C ILE A 79 25.55 13.70 11.44
N GLN A 80 25.23 14.96 11.76
CA GLN A 80 26.05 16.10 11.33
C GLN A 80 27.47 16.04 11.89
N THR A 81 27.65 15.59 13.15
CA THR A 81 28.98 15.38 13.74
C THR A 81 29.73 14.25 13.03
N LEU A 82 29.06 13.14 12.69
CA LEU A 82 29.65 12.02 11.94
C LEU A 82 30.08 12.46 10.54
N GLN A 83 29.30 13.31 9.86
CA GLN A 83 29.64 13.84 8.53
C GLN A 83 30.86 14.78 8.58
N LYS A 84 31.01 15.56 9.65
CA LYS A 84 32.12 16.52 9.81
C LYS A 84 33.41 15.87 10.29
N ASN A 85 33.34 14.73 10.98
CA ASN A 85 34.49 14.06 11.58
C ASN A 85 34.76 12.69 10.93
N PRO A 86 35.67 12.61 9.94
CA PRO A 86 35.97 11.36 9.22
C PRO A 86 36.47 10.21 10.11
N THR A 87 37.10 10.53 11.26
CA THR A 87 37.61 9.54 12.22
C THR A 87 36.51 8.81 12.99
N MET A 88 35.34 9.46 13.17
CA MET A 88 34.16 8.89 13.83
C MET A 88 33.15 8.32 12.83
N ALA A 89 33.34 8.54 11.53
CA ALA A 89 32.48 8.08 10.45
C ALA A 89 32.68 6.58 10.17
N SER A 90 32.35 5.72 11.14
CA SER A 90 32.27 4.27 10.93
C SER A 90 30.88 3.88 10.42
N GLY A 91 30.80 2.86 9.56
CA GLY A 91 29.52 2.31 9.08
C GLY A 91 28.60 1.89 10.24
N THR A 92 29.19 1.37 11.32
CA THR A 92 28.47 0.98 12.55
C THR A 92 27.78 2.14 13.24
N ASN A 93 28.39 3.33 13.27
CA ASN A 93 27.76 4.51 13.88
C ASN A 93 26.53 4.97 13.08
N TYR A 94 26.59 4.89 11.75
CA TYR A 94 25.42 5.16 10.91
C TYR A 94 24.33 4.09 11.07
N GLU A 95 24.70 2.81 11.21
CA GLU A 95 23.74 1.72 11.51
C GLU A 95 23.03 1.95 12.85
N ILE A 96 23.73 2.38 13.91
CA ILE A 96 23.12 2.68 15.21
C ILE A 96 22.13 3.85 15.09
N MET A 97 22.49 4.90 14.34
CA MET A 97 21.58 6.02 14.09
C MET A 97 20.37 5.59 13.25
N ASP A 98 20.55 4.70 12.27
CA ASP A 98 19.46 4.13 11.46
C ASP A 98 18.49 3.29 12.31
N GLU A 99 19.01 2.46 13.23
CA GLU A 99 18.18 1.73 14.22
C GLU A 99 17.39 2.71 15.09
N ALA A 100 18.02 3.76 15.61
CA ALA A 100 17.36 4.76 16.45
C ALA A 100 16.27 5.54 15.71
N LEU A 101 16.50 5.93 14.46
CA LEU A 101 15.51 6.59 13.61
C LEU A 101 14.31 5.68 13.30
N THR A 102 14.57 4.38 13.10
CA THR A 102 13.52 3.36 12.93
C THR A 102 12.62 3.27 14.16
N GLU A 103 13.21 3.29 15.37
CA GLU A 103 12.42 3.31 16.61
C GLU A 103 11.56 4.56 16.74
N ILE A 104 12.11 5.74 16.41
CA ILE A 104 11.36 7.00 16.41
C ILE A 104 10.17 6.91 15.43
N LEU A 105 10.38 6.31 14.25
CA LEU A 105 9.31 6.11 13.26
C LEU A 105 8.17 5.23 13.81
N PHE A 106 8.47 4.26 14.67
CA PHE A 106 7.46 3.47 15.36
C PHE A 106 6.71 4.26 16.42
N ASP A 107 7.42 5.07 17.21
CA ASP A 107 6.78 5.96 18.19
C ASP A 107 5.83 6.94 17.51
N VAL A 108 6.21 7.48 16.33
CA VAL A 108 5.33 8.33 15.51
C VAL A 108 4.09 7.56 15.03
N ASN A 109 4.24 6.32 14.56
CA ASN A 109 3.11 5.49 14.13
C ASN A 109 2.16 5.17 15.29
N ASP A 110 2.70 4.78 16.43
CA ASP A 110 1.92 4.45 17.62
C ASP A 110 1.20 5.70 18.15
N LEU A 111 1.86 6.86 18.15
CA LEU A 111 1.26 8.14 18.56
C LEU A 111 0.14 8.57 17.61
N SER A 112 0.34 8.40 16.30
CA SER A 112 -0.71 8.65 15.30
C SER A 112 -1.94 7.77 15.53
N ARG A 113 -1.74 6.48 15.82
CA ARG A 113 -2.82 5.55 16.18
C ARG A 113 -3.52 5.98 17.47
N PHE A 114 -2.75 6.32 18.51
CA PHE A 114 -3.26 6.79 19.79
C PHE A 114 -4.17 8.02 19.61
N THR A 115 -3.69 9.03 18.89
CA THR A 115 -4.43 10.27 18.64
C THR A 115 -5.77 10.00 17.93
N ARG A 116 -5.76 9.18 16.86
CA ARG A 116 -6.96 8.86 16.09
C ARG A 116 -8.00 8.08 16.91
N VAL A 117 -7.54 7.06 17.65
CA VAL A 117 -8.40 6.22 18.48
C VAL A 117 -9.08 7.06 19.56
N ASN A 118 -8.33 7.94 20.25
CA ASN A 118 -8.90 8.81 21.27
C ASN A 118 -9.84 9.89 20.69
N PHE A 119 -9.51 10.47 19.54
CA PHE A 119 -10.41 11.41 18.85
C PHE A 119 -11.75 10.74 18.50
N THR A 120 -11.70 9.51 17.95
CA THR A 120 -12.89 8.72 17.66
C THR A 120 -13.70 8.40 18.92
N ALA A 121 -13.02 8.14 20.05
CA ALA A 121 -13.67 7.86 21.32
C ALA A 121 -14.48 9.07 21.81
N ILE A 122 -13.88 10.26 21.78
CA ILE A 122 -14.54 11.52 22.15
C ILE A 122 -15.74 11.77 21.22
N GLN A 123 -15.58 11.64 19.91
CA GLN A 123 -16.70 11.81 18.96
C GLN A 123 -17.85 10.82 19.21
N LYS A 124 -17.54 9.55 19.51
CA LYS A 124 -18.55 8.53 19.83
C LYS A 124 -19.20 8.76 21.20
N LEU A 125 -18.51 9.38 22.16
CA LEU A 125 -19.08 9.81 23.44
C LEU A 125 -20.05 10.97 23.24
N LEU A 126 -19.63 12.04 22.55
CA LEU A 126 -20.48 13.18 22.22
C LEU A 126 -21.76 12.74 21.49
N LYS A 127 -21.62 11.91 20.45
CA LYS A 127 -22.78 11.37 19.72
C LYS A 127 -23.72 10.55 20.61
N LYS A 128 -23.19 9.83 21.60
CA LYS A 128 -24.00 9.03 22.52
C LYS A 128 -24.71 9.93 23.53
N HIS A 129 -24.00 10.93 24.06
CA HIS A 129 -24.57 11.96 24.93
C HIS A 129 -25.78 12.61 24.25
N ASP A 130 -25.60 13.22 23.08
CA ASP A 130 -26.68 13.94 22.39
C ASP A 130 -27.87 13.02 22.07
N LYS A 131 -27.61 11.76 21.72
CA LYS A 131 -28.66 10.77 21.45
C LYS A 131 -29.51 10.47 22.69
N TRP A 132 -28.92 10.52 23.87
CA TRP A 132 -29.54 10.07 25.11
C TRP A 132 -30.13 11.23 25.90
N THR A 133 -29.44 12.36 25.96
CA THR A 133 -29.84 13.54 26.72
C THR A 133 -30.67 14.52 25.90
N HIS A 134 -30.70 14.36 24.57
CA HIS A 134 -31.34 15.28 23.62
C HIS A 134 -30.80 16.71 23.65
N ARG A 135 -29.60 16.91 24.22
CA ARG A 135 -28.86 18.18 24.23
C ARG A 135 -27.78 18.18 23.15
N ASP A 136 -27.47 19.34 22.57
CA ASP A 136 -26.45 19.46 21.52
C ASP A 136 -25.06 19.78 22.12
N MET A 137 -24.49 18.82 22.84
CA MET A 137 -23.16 18.98 23.41
C MET A 137 -22.09 18.96 22.31
N LYS A 138 -22.31 18.19 21.24
CA LYS A 138 -21.37 18.12 20.11
C LYS A 138 -21.05 19.50 19.54
N GLN A 139 -22.04 20.36 19.32
CA GLN A 139 -21.82 21.71 18.82
C GLN A 139 -21.05 22.59 19.82
N ALA A 140 -21.40 22.52 21.11
CA ALA A 140 -20.69 23.24 22.17
C ALA A 140 -19.22 22.80 22.26
N TYR A 141 -18.93 21.52 22.03
CA TYR A 141 -17.60 20.94 22.10
C TYR A 141 -16.69 21.28 20.91
N VAL A 142 -17.25 21.80 19.79
CA VAL A 142 -16.46 22.19 18.61
C VAL A 142 -15.42 23.27 18.98
N SER A 143 -15.78 24.23 19.83
CA SER A 143 -14.86 25.28 20.27
C SER A 143 -13.70 24.71 21.09
N LYS A 144 -13.98 23.80 22.03
CA LYS A 144 -12.98 23.10 22.84
C LYS A 144 -12.04 22.24 21.99
N LEU A 145 -12.58 21.50 21.01
CA LEU A 145 -11.76 20.73 20.06
C LEU A 145 -10.92 21.61 19.14
N ARG A 146 -11.35 22.85 18.84
CA ARG A 146 -10.52 23.81 18.09
C ARG A 146 -9.36 24.35 18.93
N GLN A 147 -9.57 24.54 20.24
CA GLN A 147 -8.51 24.98 21.16
C GLN A 147 -7.50 23.87 21.43
N LYS A 148 -7.97 22.61 21.55
CA LYS A 148 -7.16 21.41 21.75
C LYS A 148 -7.33 20.43 20.57
N PRO A 149 -6.76 20.75 19.41
CA PRO A 149 -6.96 19.97 18.19
C PRO A 149 -6.27 18.61 18.30
N LEU A 150 -7.08 17.54 18.31
CA LEU A 150 -6.61 16.17 18.22
C LEU A 150 -6.54 15.68 16.77
N ASP A 151 -7.30 16.29 15.86
CA ASP A 151 -7.45 15.86 14.46
C ASP A 151 -6.36 16.41 13.52
N LYS A 152 -5.74 17.55 13.88
CA LYS A 152 -4.78 18.28 13.03
C LYS A 152 -3.31 17.98 13.31
N GLN A 153 -3.00 16.91 14.01
CA GLN A 153 -1.62 16.57 14.36
C GLN A 153 -0.87 16.05 13.14
N ARG A 154 -0.05 16.92 12.52
CA ARG A 154 0.69 16.60 11.29
C ARG A 154 2.04 15.97 11.63
N PHE A 155 2.02 14.66 11.85
CA PHE A 155 3.24 13.83 11.95
C PHE A 155 4.09 13.88 10.67
N ASP A 156 3.53 14.36 9.56
CA ASP A 156 4.18 14.41 8.25
C ASP A 156 5.53 15.12 8.26
N VAL A 157 5.67 16.19 9.05
CA VAL A 157 6.92 16.95 9.14
C VAL A 157 8.01 16.10 9.78
N ALA A 158 7.75 15.50 10.95
CA ALA A 158 8.66 14.59 11.64
C ALA A 158 9.04 13.41 10.74
N ILE A 159 8.05 12.82 10.07
CA ILE A 159 8.23 11.72 9.12
C ILE A 159 9.21 12.11 7.99
N ILE A 160 9.08 13.29 7.41
CA ILE A 160 9.97 13.75 6.34
C ILE A 160 11.40 13.97 6.84
N TYR A 161 11.56 14.56 8.03
CA TYR A 161 12.87 14.70 8.67
C TYR A 161 13.52 13.33 8.93
N ILE A 162 12.77 12.39 9.50
CA ILE A 162 13.23 11.02 9.74
C ILE A 162 13.66 10.36 8.42
N SER A 163 12.89 10.53 7.34
CA SER A 163 13.27 10.01 6.02
C SER A 163 14.58 10.60 5.48
N ALA A 164 14.79 11.90 5.65
CA ALA A 164 16.00 12.56 5.18
C ALA A 164 17.23 12.07 5.95
N LEU A 165 17.10 11.89 7.26
CA LEU A 165 18.17 11.35 8.11
C LEU A 165 18.46 9.87 7.78
N HIS A 166 17.43 9.05 7.56
CA HIS A 166 17.60 7.66 7.12
C HIS A 166 18.35 7.57 5.78
N ASP A 167 18.04 8.44 4.82
CA ASP A 167 18.74 8.47 3.53
C ASP A 167 20.23 8.78 3.71
N ILE A 168 20.57 9.71 4.61
CA ILE A 168 21.96 10.01 4.98
C ILE A 168 22.64 8.80 5.61
N CYS A 169 21.98 8.10 6.54
CA CYS A 169 22.53 6.90 7.19
C CYS A 169 22.78 5.77 6.19
N ARG A 170 21.83 5.50 5.27
CA ARG A 170 21.97 4.48 4.22
C ARG A 170 23.13 4.75 3.29
N ASN A 171 23.34 6.02 2.95
CA ASN A 171 24.44 6.45 2.09
C ASN A 171 25.75 6.66 2.87
N GLN A 172 25.79 6.36 4.17
CA GLN A 172 26.94 6.57 5.07
C GLN A 172 27.51 7.99 4.98
N GLY A 173 26.64 8.99 4.85
CA GLY A 173 27.02 10.39 4.73
C GLY A 173 27.46 10.85 3.33
N LYS A 174 27.51 9.96 2.33
CA LYS A 174 27.79 10.35 0.94
C LYS A 174 26.57 11.06 0.34
N GLN A 175 26.79 12.14 -0.39
CA GLN A 175 25.71 12.79 -1.13
C GLN A 175 25.28 11.90 -2.29
N SER A 176 23.99 11.54 -2.37
CA SER A 176 23.43 10.97 -3.62
C SER A 176 23.61 11.99 -4.74
N PHE A 177 24.21 11.55 -5.84
CA PHE A 177 24.45 12.37 -7.02
C PHE A 177 23.14 12.70 -7.73
N GLY A 178 22.48 13.78 -7.33
CA GLY A 178 21.49 14.50 -8.13
C GLY A 178 20.16 13.76 -8.38
N ASN A 179 19.05 14.44 -8.06
CA ASN A 179 17.73 14.02 -8.50
C ASN A 179 17.60 14.17 -10.03
N ASN A 180 17.96 13.14 -10.79
CA ASN A 180 17.56 13.02 -12.21
C ASN A 180 16.04 12.83 -12.39
N ALA A 181 15.26 12.89 -11.30
CA ALA A 181 13.80 12.87 -11.30
C ALA A 181 13.16 14.21 -11.75
N SER A 182 13.95 15.29 -11.88
CA SER A 182 13.51 16.58 -12.39
C SER A 182 13.52 16.62 -13.91
N GLY A 183 12.64 15.85 -14.55
CA GLY A 183 12.16 16.16 -15.90
C GLY A 183 13.11 15.92 -17.08
N GLY A 184 14.25 15.26 -16.91
CA GLY A 184 15.02 14.71 -18.03
C GLY A 184 14.25 13.58 -18.72
N ASP A 185 14.34 13.52 -20.05
CA ASP A 185 13.54 12.70 -20.96
C ASP A 185 13.09 11.34 -20.38
N GLN A 186 11.78 11.25 -20.19
CA GLN A 186 11.10 9.99 -19.95
C GLN A 186 11.04 9.23 -21.26
N ASN A 187 12.17 8.65 -21.67
CA ASN A 187 12.18 7.65 -22.73
C ASN A 187 11.07 6.65 -22.44
N ALA A 188 10.28 6.38 -23.47
CA ALA A 188 9.04 5.62 -23.43
C ALA A 188 9.31 4.17 -23.01
N PHE A 189 9.36 3.92 -21.70
CA PHE A 189 9.37 2.58 -21.13
C PHE A 189 7.97 2.23 -20.62
N GLU A 190 7.56 0.99 -20.88
CA GLU A 190 6.30 0.46 -20.38
C GLU A 190 6.39 0.31 -18.85
N ARG A 191 5.63 1.14 -18.12
CA ARG A 191 5.56 1.10 -16.66
C ARG A 191 4.24 0.47 -16.23
N ALA A 192 4.32 -0.64 -15.51
CA ALA A 192 3.16 -1.20 -14.82
C ALA A 192 2.75 -0.24 -13.69
N THR A 193 1.55 0.32 -13.77
CA THR A 193 0.98 1.21 -12.75
C THR A 193 -0.19 0.53 -12.06
N ALA A 194 -0.10 0.31 -10.76
CA ALA A 194 -1.19 -0.21 -9.94
C ALA A 194 -1.65 0.85 -8.93
N LYS A 195 -2.93 0.76 -8.53
CA LYS A 195 -3.54 1.70 -7.59
C LYS A 195 -4.32 0.95 -6.52
N TYR A 196 -4.17 1.43 -5.29
CA TYR A 196 -4.77 0.83 -4.11
C TYR A 196 -5.43 1.90 -3.27
N TRP A 197 -6.54 1.54 -2.62
CA TRP A 197 -7.11 2.33 -1.54
C TRP A 197 -6.54 1.90 -0.20
N ILE A 198 -6.32 2.88 0.66
CA ILE A 198 -5.83 2.69 2.02
C ILE A 198 -6.83 3.33 2.96
N HIS A 199 -7.31 2.54 3.92
CA HIS A 199 -8.17 3.07 4.96
C HIS A 199 -7.38 4.12 5.78
N PRO A 200 -7.98 5.25 6.20
CA PRO A 200 -7.32 6.25 7.04
C PRO A 200 -6.62 5.65 8.26
N ASP A 201 -7.13 4.51 8.72
CA ASP A 201 -6.59 3.78 9.85
C ASP A 201 -5.15 3.26 9.66
N ASN A 202 -4.75 3.04 8.41
CA ASN A 202 -3.51 2.37 8.02
C ASN A 202 -2.53 3.31 7.30
N ILE A 203 -2.89 4.59 7.07
CA ILE A 203 -2.08 5.54 6.30
C ILE A 203 -0.67 5.67 6.89
N THR A 204 -0.58 5.98 8.18
CA THR A 204 0.72 6.18 8.86
C THR A 204 1.55 4.90 8.83
N GLU A 205 0.91 3.75 9.03
CA GLU A 205 1.60 2.46 9.02
C GLU A 205 2.18 2.12 7.64
N VAL A 206 1.38 2.29 6.58
CA VAL A 206 1.87 2.10 5.20
C VAL A 206 2.97 3.09 4.86
N LYS A 207 2.83 4.35 5.29
CA LYS A 207 3.83 5.41 5.07
C LYS A 207 5.18 5.02 5.68
N SER A 208 5.17 4.59 6.93
CA SER A 208 6.36 4.15 7.66
C SER A 208 7.00 2.89 7.05
N ILE A 209 6.21 1.89 6.64
CA ILE A 209 6.73 0.69 5.95
C ILE A 209 7.47 1.07 4.67
N ILE A 210 6.88 1.94 3.83
CA ILE A 210 7.49 2.37 2.57
C ILE A 210 8.81 3.11 2.84
N MET A 211 8.88 3.93 3.89
CA MET A 211 10.07 4.72 4.22
C MET A 211 11.28 3.89 4.64
N LEU A 212 11.05 2.70 5.20
CA LEU A 212 12.13 1.76 5.50
C LEU A 212 12.83 1.22 4.24
N HIS A 213 12.24 1.44 3.07
CA HIS A 213 12.81 0.99 1.80
C HIS A 213 13.08 2.14 0.82
N LEU A 214 12.25 3.19 0.81
CA LEU A 214 12.32 4.30 -0.14
C LEU A 214 12.25 5.64 0.58
N PRO A 215 13.21 6.56 0.36
CA PRO A 215 13.15 7.88 0.96
C PRO A 215 12.03 8.73 0.32
N VAL A 216 11.52 9.70 1.09
CA VAL A 216 10.61 10.71 0.60
C VAL A 216 11.33 11.64 -0.38
N LEU A 217 10.77 11.78 -1.56
CA LEU A 217 11.28 12.68 -2.59
C LEU A 217 10.90 14.13 -2.25
N ILE A 218 11.90 14.92 -1.86
CA ILE A 218 11.79 16.36 -1.67
C ILE A 218 12.21 17.06 -2.97
N PHE A 219 11.33 17.91 -3.51
CA PHE A 219 11.55 18.60 -4.79
C PHE A 219 12.52 19.78 -4.67
N ASP A 220 12.40 20.56 -3.60
CA ASP A 220 13.25 21.70 -3.29
C ASP A 220 13.98 21.40 -1.99
N LYS A 221 15.30 21.16 -2.08
CA LYS A 221 16.13 20.81 -0.93
C LYS A 221 16.61 22.05 -0.17
N ASP A 222 16.55 23.23 -0.80
CA ASP A 222 17.08 24.47 -0.23
C ASP A 222 16.03 25.16 0.65
N LYS A 223 14.74 24.92 0.37
CA LYS A 223 13.62 25.36 1.20
C LYS A 223 13.34 24.36 2.34
N LYS A 224 13.12 24.88 3.56
CA LYS A 224 12.55 24.07 4.66
C LYS A 224 11.17 23.55 4.26
N TYR A 225 10.94 22.25 4.43
CA TYR A 225 9.67 21.62 4.08
C TYR A 225 8.50 22.25 4.85
N GLU A 226 7.49 22.68 4.11
CA GLU A 226 6.21 23.12 4.65
C GLU A 226 5.10 22.15 4.25
N PRO A 227 4.09 21.93 5.11
CA PRO A 227 2.97 21.04 4.75
C PRO A 227 2.25 21.43 3.45
N ALA A 228 2.24 22.74 3.13
CA ALA A 228 1.69 23.25 1.88
C ALA A 228 2.40 22.68 0.64
N ASP A 229 3.69 22.35 0.72
CA ASP A 229 4.48 21.84 -0.41
C ASP A 229 3.99 20.47 -0.92
N SER A 230 3.26 19.72 -0.08
CA SER A 230 2.62 18.45 -0.49
C SER A 230 1.30 18.63 -1.23
N ALA A 231 0.70 19.82 -1.17
CA ALA A 231 -0.62 20.07 -1.74
C ALA A 231 -0.57 20.05 -3.27
N ILE A 232 -1.47 19.29 -3.87
CA ILE A 232 -1.66 19.24 -5.31
C ILE A 232 -3.12 19.46 -5.63
N SER A 233 -3.37 20.45 -6.47
CA SER A 233 -4.69 20.70 -7.03
C SER A 233 -4.67 20.50 -8.53
N SER A 234 -5.77 19.96 -9.07
CA SER A 234 -5.94 19.78 -10.51
C SER A 234 -7.38 20.06 -10.92
N VAL A 235 -7.58 21.03 -11.80
CA VAL A 235 -8.89 21.32 -12.41
C VAL A 235 -8.99 20.52 -13.69
N TYR A 236 -9.97 19.62 -13.75
CA TYR A 236 -10.29 18.82 -14.92
C TYR A 236 -11.32 19.50 -15.79
N PHE A 237 -11.13 19.39 -17.09
CA PHE A 237 -11.99 19.95 -18.11
C PHE A 237 -12.78 18.84 -18.79
N ASP A 238 -14.03 19.15 -19.12
CA ASP A 238 -14.87 18.33 -19.99
C ASP A 238 -15.95 19.24 -20.60
N ASN A 239 -16.87 18.68 -21.36
CA ASN A 239 -18.02 19.41 -21.89
C ASN A 239 -19.34 18.94 -21.24
N PRO A 240 -20.46 19.64 -21.47
CA PRO A 240 -21.76 19.25 -20.92
C PRO A 240 -22.27 17.87 -21.35
N LYS A 241 -21.68 17.27 -22.40
CA LYS A 241 -21.98 15.92 -22.88
C LYS A 241 -21.09 14.84 -22.25
N TYR A 242 -20.08 15.24 -21.48
CA TYR A 242 -19.13 14.35 -20.81
C TYR A 242 -18.34 13.47 -21.80
N ASP A 243 -17.92 14.05 -22.93
CA ASP A 243 -17.21 13.32 -23.99
C ASP A 243 -15.84 12.80 -23.49
N LEU A 244 -15.08 13.62 -22.74
CA LEU A 244 -13.78 13.18 -22.22
C LEU A 244 -13.96 12.12 -21.13
N TYR A 245 -14.95 12.28 -20.24
CA TYR A 245 -15.31 11.27 -19.27
C TYR A 245 -15.62 9.92 -19.93
N THR A 246 -16.48 9.92 -20.95
CA THR A 246 -16.98 8.71 -21.60
C THR A 246 -15.84 7.97 -22.29
N GLY A 247 -15.07 8.68 -23.12
CA GLY A 247 -13.91 8.08 -23.80
C GLY A 247 -12.84 7.57 -22.81
N ARG A 248 -12.63 8.27 -21.68
CA ARG A 248 -11.67 7.81 -20.65
C ARG A 248 -12.15 6.59 -19.88
N LEU A 249 -13.45 6.42 -19.70
CA LEU A 249 -14.03 5.25 -19.04
C LEU A 249 -14.02 4.02 -19.95
N GLN A 250 -14.41 4.19 -21.22
CA GLN A 250 -14.42 3.13 -22.23
C GLN A 250 -13.03 2.78 -22.75
N ARG A 251 -12.06 3.69 -22.57
CA ARG A 251 -10.68 3.61 -23.07
C ARG A 251 -10.60 3.62 -24.58
N ASP A 252 -11.37 4.52 -25.19
CA ASP A 252 -11.34 4.71 -26.64
C ASP A 252 -9.93 5.11 -27.10
N GLU A 253 -9.62 4.75 -28.34
CA GLU A 253 -8.39 5.18 -29.01
C GLU A 253 -8.35 6.71 -29.09
N GLY A 254 -7.24 7.32 -28.68
CA GLY A 254 -7.12 8.78 -28.61
C GLY A 254 -7.90 9.44 -27.46
N ALA A 255 -8.46 8.69 -26.50
CA ALA A 255 -9.22 9.29 -25.40
C ALA A 255 -8.37 10.21 -24.50
N GLU A 256 -8.76 11.48 -24.45
CA GLU A 256 -8.01 12.54 -23.76
C GLU A 256 -8.53 12.78 -22.33
N ALA A 257 -7.63 13.12 -21.42
CA ALA A 257 -7.95 13.77 -20.15
C ALA A 257 -7.09 15.02 -20.01
N ILE A 258 -7.73 16.18 -19.97
CA ILE A 258 -7.06 17.48 -19.88
C ILE A 258 -7.30 18.07 -18.50
N ARG A 259 -6.22 18.55 -17.87
CA ARG A 259 -6.28 19.18 -16.55
C ARG A 259 -5.22 20.23 -16.36
N TYR A 260 -5.55 21.26 -15.61
CA TYR A 260 -4.60 22.28 -15.18
C TYR A 260 -4.23 22.04 -13.73
N ARG A 261 -2.92 21.97 -13.45
CA ARG A 261 -2.38 21.53 -12.18
C ARG A 261 -1.42 22.57 -11.62
N TRP A 262 -1.49 22.79 -10.32
CA TRP A 262 -0.46 23.52 -9.58
C TRP A 262 -0.05 22.73 -8.34
N TYR A 263 1.13 23.09 -7.84
CA TYR A 263 1.74 22.51 -6.66
C TYR A 263 1.85 23.61 -5.61
N GLY A 264 1.63 23.24 -4.35
CA GLY A 264 1.65 24.19 -3.26
C GLY A 264 0.37 25.01 -3.15
N ASP A 265 0.52 26.19 -2.54
CA ASP A 265 -0.55 27.13 -2.34
C ASP A 265 -1.07 27.74 -3.66
N THR A 266 -2.25 28.36 -3.59
CA THR A 266 -2.99 29.01 -4.67
C THR A 266 -2.20 30.16 -5.31
N ASN A 267 -1.23 30.73 -4.57
CA ASN A 267 -0.31 31.77 -5.00
C ASN A 267 0.79 31.28 -5.97
N SER A 268 0.81 29.99 -6.29
CA SER A 268 1.75 29.43 -7.26
C SER A 268 1.60 30.11 -8.62
N LYS A 269 2.68 30.74 -9.09
CA LYS A 269 2.71 31.47 -10.36
C LYS A 269 2.72 30.53 -11.56
N SER A 270 3.24 29.31 -11.41
CA SER A 270 3.43 28.37 -12.52
C SER A 270 2.36 27.29 -12.51
N ILE A 271 1.56 27.26 -13.58
CA ILE A 271 0.48 26.29 -13.78
C ILE A 271 0.92 25.29 -14.86
N PHE A 272 0.78 24.00 -14.57
CA PHE A 272 1.03 22.93 -15.52
C PHE A 272 -0.25 22.62 -16.29
N ILE A 273 -0.20 22.82 -17.59
CA ILE A 273 -1.25 22.41 -18.52
C ILE A 273 -0.92 20.97 -18.94
N GLU A 274 -1.70 20.00 -18.46
CA GLU A 274 -1.43 18.57 -18.68
C GLU A 274 -2.52 17.94 -19.55
N ARG A 275 -2.08 17.15 -20.54
CA ARG A 275 -2.94 16.28 -21.35
C ARG A 275 -2.47 14.84 -21.21
N LYS A 276 -3.41 13.92 -21.04
CA LYS A 276 -3.19 12.48 -21.13
C LYS A 276 -3.97 11.93 -22.30
N THR A 277 -3.29 11.28 -23.24
CA THR A 277 -3.93 10.64 -24.39
C THR A 277 -3.78 9.13 -24.26
N HIS A 278 -4.91 8.42 -24.26
CA HIS A 278 -4.91 6.96 -24.34
C HIS A 278 -4.58 6.54 -25.76
N HIS A 279 -3.54 5.74 -25.95
CA HIS A 279 -3.03 5.31 -27.25
C HIS A 279 -2.92 6.45 -28.29
N ALA A 280 -1.82 7.19 -28.21
CA ALA A 280 -1.53 8.24 -29.16
C ALA A 280 -1.11 7.62 -30.50
N SER A 281 -1.84 7.93 -31.57
CA SER A 281 -1.53 7.46 -32.93
C SER A 281 -0.14 7.88 -33.39
N TRP A 282 0.36 9.02 -32.89
CA TRP A 282 1.70 9.53 -33.19
C TRP A 282 2.83 8.85 -32.39
N LEU A 283 2.52 7.90 -31.49
CA LEU A 283 3.49 7.24 -30.62
C LEU A 283 3.26 5.71 -30.55
N ASN A 284 3.08 5.08 -31.71
CA ASN A 284 2.86 3.64 -31.87
C ASN A 284 1.73 3.08 -30.97
N GLY A 285 0.67 3.86 -30.72
CA GLY A 285 -0.45 3.44 -29.86
C GLY A 285 -0.12 3.41 -28.36
N SER A 286 1.00 3.99 -27.92
CA SER A 286 1.30 4.11 -26.48
C SER A 286 0.50 5.23 -25.83
N SER A 287 0.12 5.07 -24.55
CA SER A 287 -0.52 6.16 -23.80
C SER A 287 0.51 7.22 -23.38
N VAL A 288 0.30 8.48 -23.77
CA VAL A 288 1.25 9.58 -23.54
C VAL A 288 0.69 10.56 -22.50
N LYS A 289 1.60 11.15 -21.72
CA LYS A 289 1.30 12.26 -20.81
C LYS A 289 2.25 13.42 -21.09
N ASP A 290 1.71 14.44 -21.72
CA ASP A 290 2.40 15.63 -22.20
C ASP A 290 1.96 16.83 -21.37
N ARG A 291 2.87 17.78 -21.16
CA ARG A 291 2.60 18.98 -20.37
C ARG A 291 3.53 20.13 -20.73
N PHE A 292 3.05 21.36 -20.54
CA PHE A 292 3.87 22.56 -20.55
C PHE A 292 3.50 23.47 -19.38
N ARG A 293 4.33 24.46 -19.10
CA ARG A 293 4.12 25.44 -18.02
C ARG A 293 3.60 26.75 -18.60
N LEU A 294 2.68 27.38 -17.88
CA LEU A 294 2.15 28.69 -18.18
C LEU A 294 2.03 29.52 -16.90
N ASP A 295 2.26 30.82 -16.99
CA ASP A 295 2.05 31.71 -15.85
C ASP A 295 0.56 31.88 -15.56
N GLU A 296 0.18 31.94 -14.28
CA GLU A 296 -1.22 31.97 -13.83
C GLU A 296 -2.04 33.08 -14.52
N SER A 297 -1.44 34.26 -14.71
CA SER A 297 -2.05 35.41 -15.37
C SER A 297 -2.43 35.15 -16.83
N GLN A 298 -1.74 34.21 -17.49
CA GLN A 298 -1.95 33.88 -18.90
C GLN A 298 -2.95 32.72 -19.09
N VAL A 299 -3.29 31.97 -18.02
CA VAL A 299 -4.12 30.76 -18.12
C VAL A 299 -5.52 31.06 -18.65
N ASN A 300 -6.16 32.14 -18.20
CA ASN A 300 -7.48 32.53 -18.70
C ASN A 300 -7.43 32.87 -20.19
N ALA A 301 -6.45 33.68 -20.61
CA ALA A 301 -6.29 34.07 -22.01
C ALA A 301 -6.01 32.85 -22.91
N PHE A 302 -5.22 31.88 -22.43
CA PHE A 302 -4.99 30.63 -23.17
C PHE A 302 -6.25 29.77 -23.29
N THR A 303 -7.04 29.68 -22.22
CA THR A 303 -8.27 28.87 -22.14
C THR A 303 -9.38 29.44 -23.03
N THR A 304 -9.49 30.76 -23.12
CA THR A 304 -10.45 31.44 -24.02
C THR A 304 -9.95 31.50 -25.46
N GLY A 305 -8.68 31.18 -25.71
CA GLY A 305 -8.05 31.24 -27.02
C GLY A 305 -7.57 32.64 -27.44
N GLN A 306 -7.58 33.62 -26.52
CA GLN A 306 -7.01 34.96 -26.73
C GLN A 306 -5.48 34.93 -26.83
N LEU A 307 -4.83 34.04 -26.07
CA LEU A 307 -3.40 33.75 -26.18
C LEU A 307 -3.24 32.45 -26.97
N THR A 308 -2.67 32.51 -28.17
CA THR A 308 -2.54 31.33 -29.03
C THR A 308 -1.28 30.51 -28.73
N ALA A 309 -1.25 29.25 -29.18
CA ALA A 309 -0.04 28.43 -29.12
C ALA A 309 1.15 29.07 -29.87
N ASP A 310 0.87 29.77 -30.97
CA ASP A 310 1.89 30.50 -31.74
C ASP A 310 2.47 31.67 -30.93
N ASP A 311 1.63 32.43 -30.23
CA ASP A 311 2.08 33.52 -29.36
C ASP A 311 2.99 33.02 -28.24
N ILE A 312 2.63 31.89 -27.63
CA ILE A 312 3.44 31.24 -26.58
C ILE A 312 4.80 30.82 -27.16
N ALA A 313 4.81 30.16 -28.32
CA ALA A 313 6.04 29.73 -28.98
C ALA A 313 6.92 30.93 -29.37
N ASN A 314 6.34 32.00 -29.89
CA ASN A 314 7.05 33.23 -30.25
C ASN A 314 7.66 33.90 -29.01
N ASN A 315 6.94 33.97 -27.89
CA ASN A 315 7.48 34.49 -26.62
C ASN A 315 8.66 33.65 -26.12
N LEU A 316 8.57 32.32 -26.19
CA LEU A 316 9.65 31.42 -25.78
C LEU A 316 10.89 31.53 -26.70
N ARG A 317 10.68 31.72 -28.01
CA ARG A 317 11.76 32.01 -28.97
C ARG A 317 12.46 33.34 -28.65
N GLN A 318 11.68 34.38 -28.31
CA GLN A 318 12.24 35.67 -27.88
C GLN A 318 13.06 35.55 -26.59
N LYS A 319 12.65 34.66 -25.68
CA LYS A 319 13.41 34.31 -24.46
C LYS A 319 14.62 33.40 -24.71
N LYS A 320 14.97 33.09 -25.97
CA LYS A 320 16.10 32.26 -26.38
C LYS A 320 16.10 30.86 -25.75
N MET A 321 14.91 30.27 -25.58
CA MET A 321 14.80 28.89 -25.12
C MET A 321 15.15 27.91 -26.26
N ASP A 322 15.53 26.69 -25.90
CA ASP A 322 15.92 25.64 -26.85
C ASP A 322 14.83 25.40 -27.94
N PRO A 323 15.18 25.41 -29.25
CA PRO A 323 14.21 25.25 -30.32
C PRO A 323 13.41 23.94 -30.28
N ALA A 324 14.01 22.83 -29.84
CA ALA A 324 13.30 21.56 -29.73
C ALA A 324 12.22 21.63 -28.63
N ALA A 325 12.59 22.12 -27.45
CA ALA A 325 11.64 22.35 -26.36
C ALA A 325 10.50 23.31 -26.75
N VAL A 326 10.79 24.35 -27.55
CA VAL A 326 9.76 25.26 -28.07
C VAL A 326 8.78 24.53 -28.98
N ASN A 327 9.27 23.71 -29.91
CA ASN A 327 8.42 22.97 -30.84
C ASN A 327 7.54 21.95 -30.10
N ASP A 328 8.08 21.28 -29.08
CA ASP A 328 7.29 20.36 -28.24
C ASP A 328 6.18 21.10 -27.48
N ILE A 329 6.50 22.24 -26.87
CA ILE A 329 5.51 23.06 -26.18
C ILE A 329 4.44 23.55 -27.15
N HIS A 330 4.83 23.99 -28.35
CA HIS A 330 3.90 24.43 -29.39
C HIS A 330 2.96 23.30 -29.81
N PHE A 331 3.49 22.09 -30.05
CA PHE A 331 2.69 20.91 -30.39
C PHE A 331 1.66 20.59 -29.31
N ILE A 332 2.07 20.57 -28.04
CA ILE A 332 1.18 20.27 -26.92
C ILE A 332 0.14 21.38 -26.76
N ALA A 333 0.54 22.64 -26.77
CA ALA A 333 -0.34 23.79 -26.61
C ALA A 333 -1.39 23.86 -27.73
N ASN A 334 -0.99 23.66 -28.98
CA ASN A 334 -1.89 23.63 -30.13
C ASN A 334 -2.87 22.46 -30.05
N GLY A 335 -2.39 21.28 -29.65
CA GLY A 335 -3.23 20.09 -29.43
C GLY A 335 -4.30 20.33 -28.36
N VAL A 336 -3.92 20.93 -27.22
CA VAL A 336 -4.86 21.30 -26.16
C VAL A 336 -5.88 22.34 -26.66
N GLN A 337 -5.44 23.44 -27.29
CA GLN A 337 -6.36 24.45 -27.82
C GLN A 337 -7.32 23.89 -28.86
N THR A 338 -6.86 22.97 -29.71
CA THR A 338 -7.70 22.26 -30.67
C THR A 338 -8.81 21.48 -29.98
N SER A 339 -8.49 20.75 -28.91
CA SER A 339 -9.49 20.02 -28.11
C SER A 339 -10.48 20.96 -27.42
N PHE A 340 -10.01 22.10 -26.88
CA PHE A 340 -10.89 23.13 -26.31
C PHE A 340 -11.88 23.67 -27.33
N ARG A 341 -11.43 24.01 -28.55
CA ARG A 341 -12.29 24.54 -29.63
C ARG A 341 -13.28 23.49 -30.14
N LYS A 342 -12.80 22.28 -30.47
CA LYS A 342 -13.63 21.21 -31.06
C LYS A 342 -14.67 20.65 -30.08
N LYS A 343 -14.26 20.42 -28.83
CA LYS A 343 -15.10 19.76 -27.82
C LYS A 343 -15.82 20.75 -26.90
N ARG A 344 -15.56 22.07 -27.02
CA ARG A 344 -16.12 23.14 -26.16
C ARG A 344 -15.93 22.83 -24.68
N LEU A 345 -14.67 22.66 -24.29
CA LEU A 345 -14.30 22.23 -22.94
C LEU A 345 -14.43 23.38 -21.93
N GLU A 346 -14.92 23.05 -20.75
CA GLU A 346 -15.07 23.96 -19.61
C GLU A 346 -14.51 23.30 -18.33
N PRO A 347 -14.08 24.09 -17.33
CA PRO A 347 -13.75 23.55 -16.01
C PRO A 347 -14.95 22.87 -15.36
N MET A 348 -14.77 21.60 -15.00
CA MET A 348 -15.83 20.75 -14.46
C MET A 348 -15.59 20.35 -13.01
N LEU A 349 -14.37 19.91 -12.69
CA LEU A 349 -14.09 19.29 -11.40
C LEU A 349 -12.66 19.61 -10.93
N ARG A 350 -12.53 20.18 -9.75
CA ARG A 350 -11.25 20.26 -9.04
C ARG A 350 -11.05 18.98 -8.23
N VAL A 351 -9.82 18.48 -8.27
CA VAL A 351 -9.34 17.39 -7.43
C VAL A 351 -8.17 17.93 -6.60
N PHE A 352 -8.34 17.95 -5.29
CA PHE A 352 -7.31 18.30 -4.31
C PHE A 352 -6.84 17.04 -3.58
N TYR A 353 -5.55 16.96 -3.27
CA TYR A 353 -4.98 15.96 -2.35
C TYR A 353 -3.58 16.39 -1.90
N SER A 354 -3.13 15.84 -0.76
CA SER A 354 -1.75 15.96 -0.27
C SER A 354 -0.95 14.75 -0.73
N ARG A 355 0.18 14.94 -1.41
CA ARG A 355 1.00 13.84 -1.96
C ARG A 355 2.33 13.69 -1.22
N THR A 356 2.60 12.46 -0.77
CA THR A 356 3.96 12.03 -0.45
C THR A 356 4.47 11.11 -1.56
N ALA A 357 5.64 11.40 -2.13
CA ALA A 357 6.27 10.57 -3.15
C ALA A 357 7.52 9.90 -2.56
N PHE A 358 7.74 8.63 -2.90
CA PHE A 358 8.86 7.83 -2.44
C PHE A 358 9.62 7.28 -3.63
N GLN A 359 10.92 7.54 -3.68
CA GLN A 359 11.79 7.12 -4.78
C GLN A 359 13.25 7.23 -4.35
N LEU A 360 14.07 6.24 -4.72
CA LEU A 360 15.52 6.33 -4.57
C LEU A 360 16.09 7.34 -5.59
N PRO A 361 17.02 8.24 -5.21
CA PRO A 361 17.59 9.24 -6.13
C PRO A 361 18.22 8.60 -7.38
N ASP A 362 18.94 7.50 -7.18
CA ASP A 362 19.75 6.86 -8.21
C ASP A 362 19.03 5.71 -8.94
N ASN A 363 17.79 5.38 -8.52
CA ASN A 363 17.06 4.23 -9.05
C ASN A 363 15.60 4.57 -9.41
N GLN A 364 15.30 4.54 -10.71
CA GLN A 364 13.96 4.82 -11.25
C GLN A 364 13.07 3.58 -11.36
N ARG A 365 13.55 2.40 -10.96
CA ARG A 365 12.82 1.12 -11.11
C ARG A 365 11.49 1.13 -10.37
N LEU A 366 11.45 1.71 -9.18
CA LEU A 366 10.26 1.76 -8.34
C LEU A 366 10.02 3.19 -7.87
N ARG A 367 8.81 3.68 -8.16
CA ARG A 367 8.30 4.93 -7.61
C ARG A 367 6.94 4.68 -6.99
N ILE A 368 6.78 5.12 -5.75
CA ILE A 368 5.52 5.02 -5.02
C ILE A 368 5.02 6.43 -4.72
N SER A 369 3.72 6.66 -4.79
CA SER A 369 3.10 7.88 -4.28
C SER A 369 1.86 7.56 -3.48
N LEU A 370 1.70 8.26 -2.35
CA LEU A 370 0.56 8.18 -1.46
C LEU A 370 -0.17 9.52 -1.48
N ASP A 371 -1.44 9.50 -1.89
CA ASP A 371 -2.32 10.67 -1.90
C ASP A 371 -3.31 10.59 -0.73
N THR A 372 -3.23 11.55 0.19
CA THR A 372 -4.14 11.72 1.34
C THR A 372 -5.03 12.94 1.14
N ASP A 373 -6.06 13.09 1.98
CA ASP A 373 -7.00 14.22 1.95
C ASP A 373 -7.68 14.43 0.59
N LEU A 374 -7.89 13.33 -0.14
CA LEU A 374 -8.43 13.38 -1.50
C LEU A 374 -9.84 13.97 -1.47
N THR A 375 -9.98 15.14 -2.08
CA THR A 375 -11.22 15.92 -2.08
C THR A 375 -11.58 16.35 -3.50
N PHE A 376 -12.84 16.21 -3.85
CA PHE A 376 -13.41 16.60 -5.13
C PHE A 376 -14.31 17.80 -4.94
N ILE A 377 -14.15 18.83 -5.78
CA ILE A 377 -14.88 20.09 -5.66
C ILE A 377 -15.45 20.47 -7.02
N ARG A 378 -16.72 20.84 -7.08
CA ARG A 378 -17.38 21.31 -8.31
C ARG A 378 -16.80 22.64 -8.77
N GLU A 379 -16.44 22.71 -10.05
CA GLU A 379 -15.98 23.92 -10.74
C GLU A 379 -17.01 24.40 -11.79
N ASP A 380 -17.96 23.54 -12.18
CA ASP A 380 -18.94 23.79 -13.24
C ASP A 380 -20.02 24.83 -12.85
N HIS A 381 -20.81 25.26 -13.84
CA HIS A 381 -21.97 26.15 -13.66
C HIS A 381 -23.29 25.51 -14.15
N LEU A 382 -23.34 24.18 -14.27
CA LEU A 382 -24.43 23.46 -14.95
C LEU A 382 -25.76 23.46 -14.17
N ASP A 383 -25.73 23.87 -12.90
CA ASP A 383 -26.89 24.07 -12.03
C ASP A 383 -27.25 25.56 -11.87
N GLY A 384 -26.69 26.43 -12.72
CA GLY A 384 -26.94 27.87 -12.69
C GLY A 384 -26.19 28.62 -11.58
N GLN A 385 -25.38 27.94 -10.77
CA GLN A 385 -24.59 28.58 -9.71
C GLN A 385 -23.23 29.05 -10.25
N PRO A 386 -22.95 30.37 -10.27
CA PRO A 386 -21.70 30.89 -10.77
C PRO A 386 -20.56 30.75 -9.73
N ARG A 387 -19.88 29.61 -9.77
CA ARG A 387 -18.79 29.30 -8.83
C ARG A 387 -17.47 30.04 -9.11
N ARG A 388 -17.17 30.30 -10.39
CA ARG A 388 -15.87 30.81 -10.86
C ARG A 388 -15.91 32.30 -11.25
N GLN A 389 -17.01 32.98 -10.96
CA GLN A 389 -17.12 34.41 -11.23
C GLN A 389 -16.33 35.20 -10.19
N GLN A 390 -15.53 36.17 -10.65
CA GLN A 390 -14.89 37.12 -9.76
C GLN A 390 -15.91 38.16 -9.27
N LYS A 391 -15.80 38.56 -8.00
CA LYS A 391 -16.52 39.72 -7.49
C LYS A 391 -16.12 40.92 -8.36
N ASN A 392 -17.08 41.48 -9.11
CA ASN A 392 -16.96 42.64 -10.00
C ASN A 392 -16.47 42.41 -11.45
N SER A 393 -16.49 41.18 -11.98
CA SER A 393 -16.17 40.93 -13.40
C SER A 393 -17.22 40.05 -14.09
N ARG A 394 -17.53 40.36 -15.36
CA ARG A 394 -18.33 39.47 -16.23
C ARG A 394 -17.52 38.24 -16.70
N ASN A 395 -16.20 38.23 -16.52
CA ASN A 395 -15.35 37.12 -16.93
C ASN A 395 -15.29 36.03 -15.86
N THR A 396 -15.49 34.79 -16.29
CA THR A 396 -15.32 33.59 -15.45
C THR A 396 -13.85 33.17 -15.43
N ASN A 397 -13.32 32.89 -14.25
CA ASN A 397 -11.97 32.37 -14.08
C ASN A 397 -11.90 30.88 -14.48
N TRP A 398 -10.71 30.36 -14.78
CA TRP A 398 -10.47 28.94 -15.05
C TRP A 398 -10.62 28.05 -13.79
N ARG A 399 -10.59 28.66 -12.60
CA ARG A 399 -10.77 27.98 -11.30
C ARG A 399 -11.53 28.85 -10.30
N ARG A 400 -12.14 28.22 -9.30
CA ARG A 400 -12.70 28.86 -8.10
C ARG A 400 -11.63 29.56 -7.27
N ASN A 401 -11.98 30.73 -6.72
CA ASN A 401 -11.09 31.57 -5.90
C ASN A 401 -11.42 31.51 -4.40
N ASP A 402 -12.54 30.90 -4.03
CA ASP A 402 -13.00 30.71 -2.64
C ASP A 402 -12.41 29.46 -1.97
N VAL A 403 -11.60 28.69 -2.71
CA VAL A 403 -11.00 27.44 -2.26
C VAL A 403 -9.49 27.49 -2.44
N GLY A 404 -8.76 27.32 -1.34
CA GLY A 404 -7.31 27.23 -1.32
C GLY A 404 -6.82 25.78 -1.16
N ILE A 405 -6.02 25.55 -0.12
CA ILE A 405 -5.43 24.26 0.25
C ILE A 405 -5.88 23.78 1.64
N ASP A 406 -6.91 24.40 2.18
CA ASP A 406 -7.44 24.25 3.53
C ASP A 406 -8.41 23.06 3.65
N ALA A 407 -7.93 21.85 3.32
CA ALA A 407 -8.69 20.63 3.58
C ALA A 407 -9.08 20.52 5.07
N PRO A 408 -10.32 20.08 5.39
CA PRO A 408 -11.30 19.42 4.50
C PRO A 408 -12.32 20.36 3.82
N PHE A 409 -12.02 21.67 3.72
CA PHE A 409 -12.88 22.67 3.05
C PHE A 409 -14.29 22.77 3.66
N SER A 410 -14.38 22.86 4.98
CA SER A 410 -15.66 22.86 5.71
C SER A 410 -16.55 24.08 5.40
N HIS A 411 -16.00 25.14 4.81
CA HIS A 411 -16.74 26.32 4.36
C HIS A 411 -17.42 26.13 3.00
N VAL A 412 -17.02 25.12 2.22
CA VAL A 412 -17.62 24.81 0.92
C VAL A 412 -18.94 24.05 1.15
N PRO A 413 -20.04 24.41 0.47
CA PRO A 413 -21.32 23.71 0.61
C PRO A 413 -21.19 22.21 0.32
N GLU A 414 -21.83 21.35 1.12
CA GLU A 414 -21.75 19.87 0.97
C GLU A 414 -22.19 19.36 -0.42
N LYS A 415 -23.05 20.10 -1.13
CA LYS A 415 -23.46 19.78 -2.52
C LYS A 415 -22.33 19.98 -3.55
N ASP A 416 -21.28 20.72 -3.19
CA ASP A 416 -20.17 21.11 -4.06
C ASP A 416 -18.87 20.40 -3.69
N VAL A 417 -18.81 19.68 -2.57
CA VAL A 417 -17.61 19.02 -2.06
C VAL A 417 -17.87 17.55 -1.73
N LEU A 418 -16.98 16.68 -2.20
CA LEU A 418 -16.94 15.26 -1.85
C LEU A 418 -15.57 14.97 -1.24
N ARG A 419 -15.58 14.55 0.02
CA ARG A 419 -14.39 14.11 0.76
C ARG A 419 -14.27 12.61 0.61
N PHE A 420 -13.22 12.15 -0.06
CA PHE A 420 -13.02 10.73 -0.33
C PHE A 420 -12.60 10.01 0.97
N PRO A 421 -13.22 8.87 1.31
CA PRO A 421 -13.00 8.23 2.61
C PRO A 421 -11.64 7.50 2.73
N TYR A 422 -10.90 7.33 1.64
CA TYR A 422 -9.66 6.56 1.61
C TYR A 422 -8.49 7.39 1.09
N ALA A 423 -7.26 6.98 1.41
CA ALA A 423 -6.08 7.44 0.70
C ALA A 423 -5.85 6.59 -0.56
N VAL A 424 -5.09 7.11 -1.53
CA VAL A 424 -4.78 6.40 -2.77
C VAL A 424 -3.28 6.19 -2.90
N LEU A 425 -2.86 4.93 -2.85
CA LEU A 425 -1.49 4.51 -3.14
C LEU A 425 -1.37 4.20 -4.63
N GLU A 426 -0.33 4.72 -5.28
CA GLU A 426 0.01 4.45 -6.68
C GLU A 426 1.44 3.92 -6.73
N THR A 427 1.62 2.72 -7.26
CA THR A 427 2.95 2.11 -7.48
C THR A 427 3.26 2.15 -8.97
N LYS A 428 4.48 2.56 -9.31
CA LYS A 428 5.00 2.56 -10.68
C LYS A 428 6.26 1.73 -10.70
N LEU A 429 6.17 0.59 -11.37
CA LEU A 429 7.28 -0.33 -11.54
C LEU A 429 7.73 -0.28 -13.00
N GLN A 430 9.03 -0.12 -13.19
CA GLN A 430 9.68 -0.32 -14.47
C GLN A 430 10.10 -1.79 -14.54
N THR A 431 9.25 -2.60 -15.17
CA THR A 431 9.54 -4.00 -15.43
C THR A 431 10.29 -4.08 -16.75
N HIS A 432 11.62 -4.12 -16.70
CA HIS A 432 12.38 -4.70 -17.81
C HIS A 432 12.01 -6.19 -17.89
N LEU A 433 11.85 -6.71 -19.11
CA LEU A 433 11.41 -8.09 -19.42
C LEU A 433 11.94 -9.11 -18.40
N GLY A 434 11.07 -9.56 -17.49
CA GLY A 434 11.33 -10.64 -16.52
C GLY A 434 11.75 -10.24 -15.10
N GLN A 435 11.91 -8.96 -14.76
CA GLN A 435 12.24 -8.56 -13.38
C GLN A 435 11.00 -8.46 -12.48
N GLU A 436 10.95 -9.27 -11.43
CA GLU A 436 9.89 -9.26 -10.40
C GLU A 436 9.94 -7.99 -9.51
N PRO A 437 8.80 -7.55 -8.93
CA PRO A 437 8.79 -6.51 -7.90
C PRO A 437 9.61 -6.93 -6.66
N PRO A 438 10.18 -5.97 -5.90
CA PRO A 438 10.81 -6.28 -4.62
C PRO A 438 9.85 -7.01 -3.67
N GLN A 439 10.35 -8.03 -2.96
CA GLN A 439 9.52 -8.88 -2.10
C GLN A 439 8.73 -8.09 -1.05
N TRP A 440 9.34 -7.08 -0.42
CA TRP A 440 8.66 -6.22 0.56
C TRP A 440 7.45 -5.49 -0.04
N LEU A 441 7.53 -5.11 -1.32
CA LEU A 441 6.44 -4.43 -2.02
C LEU A 441 5.31 -5.43 -2.30
N THR A 442 5.65 -6.65 -2.75
CA THR A 442 4.69 -7.75 -2.93
C THR A 442 3.95 -8.03 -1.62
N SER A 443 4.69 -8.19 -0.52
CA SER A 443 4.10 -8.39 0.81
C SER A 443 3.19 -7.24 1.24
N LEU A 444 3.56 -5.98 0.93
CA LEU A 444 2.73 -4.82 1.23
C LEU A 444 1.44 -4.79 0.40
N VAL A 445 1.50 -5.07 -0.90
CA VAL A 445 0.31 -5.01 -1.77
C VAL A 445 -0.67 -6.16 -1.55
N GLU A 446 -0.17 -7.33 -1.12
CA GLU A 446 -0.99 -8.49 -0.75
C GLU A 446 -1.55 -8.39 0.68
N SER A 447 -1.05 -7.45 1.48
CA SER A 447 -1.41 -7.31 2.90
C SER A 447 -2.85 -6.85 3.15
N HIS A 448 -3.20 -6.86 4.45
CA HIS A 448 -4.44 -6.28 4.96
C HIS A 448 -4.49 -4.74 4.92
N LEU A 449 -3.36 -4.07 4.66
CA LEU A 449 -3.23 -2.61 4.75
C LEU A 449 -3.78 -1.89 3.53
N VAL A 450 -3.78 -2.56 2.37
CA VAL A 450 -4.20 -1.98 1.10
C VAL A 450 -5.30 -2.81 0.43
N HIS A 451 -6.08 -2.14 -0.42
CA HIS A 451 -7.13 -2.76 -1.22
C HIS A 451 -6.96 -2.33 -2.68
N GLU A 452 -6.68 -3.29 -3.56
CA GLU A 452 -6.41 -2.98 -4.97
C GLU A 452 -7.68 -2.50 -5.68
N VAL A 453 -7.57 -1.36 -6.38
CA VAL A 453 -8.65 -0.84 -7.22
C VAL A 453 -8.11 -0.57 -8.62
N PRO A 454 -8.13 -1.57 -9.49
CA PRO A 454 -7.61 -1.46 -10.85
C PRO A 454 -8.21 -0.28 -11.60
N ARG A 455 -7.33 0.47 -12.28
CA ARG A 455 -7.68 1.59 -13.18
C ARG A 455 -8.46 2.73 -12.51
N PHE A 456 -8.46 2.81 -11.17
CA PHE A 456 -9.09 3.91 -10.44
C PHE A 456 -8.68 5.28 -11.02
N SER A 457 -9.66 6.14 -11.29
CA SER A 457 -9.43 7.49 -11.79
C SER A 457 -10.12 8.49 -10.89
N LYS A 458 -9.33 9.44 -10.36
CA LYS A 458 -9.82 10.54 -9.53
C LYS A 458 -10.91 11.34 -10.27
N TYR A 459 -10.65 11.70 -11.53
CA TYR A 459 -11.62 12.44 -12.34
C TYR A 459 -12.93 11.67 -12.53
N LEU A 460 -12.85 10.40 -12.97
CA LEU A 460 -14.04 9.59 -13.20
C LEU A 460 -14.84 9.43 -11.90
N HIS A 461 -14.18 9.18 -10.77
CA HIS A 461 -14.86 9.05 -9.47
C HIS A 461 -15.60 10.34 -9.06
N GLY A 462 -14.93 11.49 -9.08
CA GLY A 462 -15.58 12.75 -8.70
C GLY A 462 -16.69 13.17 -9.67
N ALA A 463 -16.52 12.94 -10.98
CA ALA A 463 -17.57 13.17 -11.97
C ALA A 463 -18.79 12.27 -11.72
N CYS A 464 -18.58 11.00 -11.38
CA CYS A 464 -19.67 10.07 -11.05
C CYS A 464 -20.51 10.51 -9.86
N HIS A 465 -19.89 11.14 -8.87
CA HIS A 465 -20.62 11.60 -7.70
C HIS A 465 -21.52 12.79 -8.03
N PHE A 466 -20.96 13.84 -8.65
CA PHE A 466 -21.71 15.08 -8.89
C PHE A 466 -22.65 15.03 -10.11
N TYR A 467 -22.33 14.22 -11.11
CA TYR A 467 -23.04 14.22 -12.40
C TYR A 467 -23.76 12.90 -12.69
N ARG A 468 -23.92 12.02 -11.69
CA ARG A 468 -24.44 10.65 -11.84
C ARG A 468 -25.66 10.52 -12.75
N THR A 469 -26.62 11.44 -12.64
CA THR A 469 -27.89 11.42 -13.37
C THR A 469 -27.75 11.76 -14.86
N ARG A 470 -26.65 12.39 -15.25
CA ARG A 470 -26.36 12.82 -16.63
C ARG A 470 -25.31 11.95 -17.32
N LEU A 471 -24.67 11.03 -16.58
CA LEU A 471 -23.60 10.20 -17.13
C LEU A 471 -24.17 8.92 -17.78
N PRO A 472 -23.68 8.55 -18.97
CA PRO A 472 -24.17 7.37 -19.68
C PRO A 472 -23.69 6.07 -19.05
N LEU A 473 -22.50 6.08 -18.45
CA LEU A 473 -21.83 4.91 -17.91
C LEU A 473 -21.21 5.26 -16.55
N LEU A 474 -21.06 4.25 -15.70
CA LEU A 474 -20.47 4.38 -14.37
C LEU A 474 -19.30 3.38 -14.21
N PRO A 475 -18.25 3.75 -13.47
CA PRO A 475 -17.11 2.87 -13.23
C PRO A 475 -17.47 1.77 -12.23
N TRP A 476 -16.87 0.60 -12.43
CA TRP A 476 -17.15 -0.61 -11.67
C TRP A 476 -16.86 -0.46 -10.17
N TRP A 477 -15.82 0.29 -9.78
CA TRP A 477 -15.41 0.44 -8.38
C TRP A 477 -16.39 1.23 -7.52
N LEU A 478 -17.47 1.79 -8.09
CA LEU A 478 -18.55 2.35 -7.27
C LEU A 478 -19.25 1.29 -6.42
N ALA A 479 -19.24 0.01 -6.85
CA ALA A 479 -19.74 -1.09 -6.04
C ALA A 479 -18.90 -1.31 -4.77
N GLU A 480 -17.58 -1.13 -4.88
CA GLU A 480 -16.63 -1.27 -3.76
C GLU A 480 -16.77 -0.18 -2.70
N MET A 481 -17.36 0.98 -3.04
CA MET A 481 -17.55 2.08 -2.08
C MET A 481 -18.48 1.72 -0.91
N ASN A 482 -19.32 0.68 -1.07
CA ASN A 482 -20.23 0.21 -0.04
C ASN A 482 -19.61 -0.91 0.83
N VAL A 483 -18.40 -1.35 0.52
CA VAL A 483 -17.70 -2.43 1.22
C VAL A 483 -16.68 -1.83 2.18
N ASP A 484 -16.61 -2.36 3.40
CA ASP A 484 -15.54 -2.01 4.32
C ASP A 484 -14.25 -2.68 3.86
N ILE A 485 -13.29 -1.88 3.36
CA ILE A 485 -12.02 -2.39 2.83
C ILE A 485 -11.07 -2.90 3.93
N ARG A 486 -11.40 -2.74 5.21
CA ARG A 486 -10.58 -3.22 6.32
C ARG A 486 -10.61 -4.74 6.38
N LYS A 487 -9.43 -5.33 6.27
CA LYS A 487 -9.20 -6.77 6.39
C LYS A 487 -8.67 -7.09 7.81
N PRO A 488 -8.90 -8.31 8.34
CA PRO A 488 -8.30 -8.72 9.61
C PRO A 488 -6.78 -8.67 9.52
N ARG A 489 -6.13 -8.33 10.63
CA ARG A 489 -4.67 -8.25 10.70
C ARG A 489 -4.04 -9.62 10.45
N ASP A 490 -3.07 -9.64 9.54
CA ASP A 490 -2.19 -10.79 9.38
C ASP A 490 -1.10 -10.74 10.47
N GLN A 491 -0.77 -11.87 11.10
CA GLN A 491 0.13 -11.90 12.25
C GLN A 491 1.59 -11.56 11.89
N ASN A 492 1.95 -11.68 10.61
CA ASN A 492 3.32 -11.53 10.13
C ASN A 492 3.54 -10.29 9.23
N ILE A 493 2.53 -9.42 9.09
CA ILE A 493 2.60 -8.27 8.17
C ILE A 493 2.17 -7.00 8.88
N GLY A 494 3.05 -5.98 8.89
CA GLY A 494 2.82 -4.67 9.49
C GLY A 494 3.99 -4.19 10.33
N LEU A 495 3.87 -2.99 10.91
CA LEU A 495 4.83 -2.47 11.89
C LEU A 495 4.60 -3.16 13.23
N THR A 496 5.43 -4.14 13.58
CA THR A 496 5.33 -4.79 14.90
C THR A 496 6.61 -4.58 15.70
N ARG A 497 6.47 -4.09 16.95
CA ARG A 497 7.57 -4.17 17.93
C ARG A 497 7.60 -5.62 18.41
N SER A 498 8.74 -6.29 18.27
CA SER A 498 8.92 -7.61 18.89
C SER A 498 8.69 -7.50 20.41
N ARG A 499 8.41 -8.63 21.08
CA ARG A 499 8.32 -8.68 22.56
C ARG A 499 9.64 -8.26 23.26
N SER A 500 10.73 -8.13 22.50
CA SER A 500 12.04 -7.60 22.93
C SER A 500 12.29 -6.15 22.50
N PHE A 501 11.25 -5.41 22.05
CA PHE A 501 11.30 -4.01 21.60
C PHE A 501 12.15 -3.73 20.34
N LYS A 502 12.54 -4.76 19.57
CA LYS A 502 13.21 -4.60 18.27
C LYS A 502 12.24 -4.59 17.07
N PRO A 503 12.53 -3.84 15.98
CA PRO A 503 11.73 -3.75 14.75
C PRO A 503 11.46 -5.11 14.09
N LEU A 504 10.20 -5.36 13.71
CA LEU A 504 9.81 -6.37 12.72
C LEU A 504 9.25 -5.67 11.49
N ILE A 505 10.14 -5.23 10.60
CA ILE A 505 9.84 -5.04 9.19
C ILE A 505 11.01 -5.67 8.43
N ASP A 506 10.69 -6.70 7.67
CA ASP A 506 11.64 -7.74 7.28
C ASP A 506 12.83 -7.19 6.46
N GLY A 507 14.03 -7.41 6.99
CA GLY A 507 15.29 -6.82 6.50
C GLY A 507 16.49 -7.48 7.16
N GLN A 508 16.62 -8.79 6.99
CA GLN A 508 17.62 -9.69 7.57
C GLN A 508 17.62 -9.77 9.10
N TYR A 509 17.39 -11.01 9.57
CA TYR A 509 17.60 -11.53 10.92
C TYR A 509 19.05 -11.34 11.42
N ARG A 510 19.72 -10.18 11.29
CA ARG A 510 21.16 -10.10 11.57
C ARG A 510 21.45 -10.42 13.02
N ARG A 511 20.69 -9.90 14.00
CA ARG A 511 20.94 -10.20 15.42
C ARG A 511 20.51 -11.60 15.87
N ALA A 512 19.38 -12.12 15.38
CA ALA A 512 18.94 -13.47 15.73
C ALA A 512 19.71 -14.56 14.98
N MET A 513 20.10 -14.36 13.71
CA MET A 513 21.08 -15.23 13.02
C MET A 513 22.50 -15.03 13.55
N ILE A 514 22.90 -13.85 14.03
CA ILE A 514 24.19 -13.69 14.71
C ILE A 514 24.15 -14.44 16.04
N GLU A 515 23.06 -14.38 16.81
CA GLU A 515 22.89 -15.19 18.03
C GLU A 515 22.82 -16.69 17.72
N GLU A 516 22.15 -17.11 16.64
CA GLU A 516 22.14 -18.52 16.20
C GLU A 516 23.49 -18.96 15.63
N LYS A 517 24.19 -18.12 14.85
CA LYS A 517 25.55 -18.41 14.35
C LYS A 517 26.58 -18.37 15.48
N GLN A 518 26.42 -17.48 16.45
CA GLN A 518 27.25 -17.42 17.66
C GLN A 518 26.98 -18.64 18.52
N LYS A 519 25.73 -19.05 18.74
CA LYS A 519 25.39 -20.30 19.42
C LYS A 519 25.92 -21.51 18.68
N ALA A 520 25.73 -21.60 17.37
CA ALA A 520 26.25 -22.70 16.55
C ALA A 520 27.79 -22.73 16.54
N ALA A 521 28.45 -21.56 16.55
CA ALA A 521 29.91 -21.46 16.69
C ALA A 521 30.36 -21.84 18.12
N GLN A 522 29.61 -21.45 19.15
CA GLN A 522 29.89 -21.83 20.54
C GLN A 522 29.68 -23.33 20.76
N GLU A 523 28.63 -23.91 20.20
CA GLU A 523 28.36 -25.35 20.20
C GLU A 523 29.42 -26.11 19.39
N ALA A 524 29.86 -25.58 18.24
CA ALA A 524 30.97 -26.17 17.49
C ALA A 524 32.30 -26.11 18.27
N VAL A 525 32.59 -25.01 18.97
CA VAL A 525 33.78 -24.88 19.83
C VAL A 525 33.69 -25.78 21.05
N VAL A 526 32.52 -25.90 21.68
CA VAL A 526 32.28 -26.80 22.81
C VAL A 526 32.42 -28.26 22.37
N ASN A 527 31.93 -28.63 21.18
CA ASN A 527 32.10 -29.96 20.62
C ASN A 527 33.58 -30.26 20.24
N LEU A 528 34.31 -29.26 19.73
CA LEU A 528 35.75 -29.36 19.47
C LEU A 528 36.59 -29.46 20.76
N LEU A 529 36.12 -28.87 21.85
CA LEU A 529 36.75 -28.97 23.17
C LEU A 529 36.40 -30.29 23.87
N SER A 530 35.18 -30.81 23.69
CA SER A 530 34.78 -32.12 24.22
C SER A 530 35.49 -33.27 23.51
N ASP A 531 35.72 -33.16 22.19
CA ASP A 531 36.49 -34.15 21.44
C ASP A 531 37.97 -34.16 21.82
N LYS A 532 38.51 -33.02 22.28
CA LYS A 532 39.87 -32.92 22.82
C LYS A 532 39.99 -33.41 24.27
N SER A 533 38.94 -33.32 25.08
CA SER A 533 38.94 -33.78 26.47
C SER A 533 38.76 -35.30 26.62
N THR A 534 38.27 -36.01 25.58
CA THR A 534 38.17 -37.49 25.59
C THR A 534 39.47 -38.22 25.26
N LEU A 535 40.56 -37.52 24.90
CA LEU A 535 41.86 -38.12 24.55
C LEU A 535 42.94 -37.95 25.64
N ALA A 536 42.63 -37.31 26.76
CA ALA A 536 43.63 -36.95 27.76
C ALA A 536 43.12 -37.14 29.19
N GLU A 537 42.67 -38.34 29.57
CA GLU A 537 42.53 -38.71 30.99
C GLU A 537 42.55 -40.24 31.18
N SER A 538 43.74 -40.81 31.03
CA SER A 538 44.08 -42.12 31.59
C SER A 538 45.38 -42.00 32.40
N SER A 539 45.30 -41.64 33.68
CA SER A 539 46.18 -42.16 34.75
C SER A 539 45.99 -41.48 36.12
N SER A 540 45.91 -42.35 37.14
CA SER A 540 46.32 -42.17 38.55
C SER A 540 45.36 -41.53 39.60
N ALA A 541 44.75 -42.44 40.36
CA ALA A 541 44.87 -42.67 41.81
C ALA A 541 44.70 -41.53 42.86
N ALA A 542 43.63 -41.72 43.67
CA ALA A 542 43.51 -41.68 45.15
C ALA A 542 44.03 -40.50 46.01
N VAL A 543 43.14 -39.98 46.88
CA VAL A 543 43.24 -39.83 48.38
C VAL A 543 42.25 -38.75 48.91
N LYS A 544 41.58 -39.02 50.05
CA LYS A 544 40.71 -38.14 50.89
C LYS A 544 41.54 -37.43 51.99
N PRO A 545 41.20 -36.27 52.62
CA PRO A 545 40.11 -36.15 53.65
C PRO A 545 39.48 -34.72 53.91
N LEU A 546 38.57 -34.66 54.91
CA LEU A 546 37.71 -33.57 55.51
C LEU A 546 38.47 -32.37 56.21
N PRO A 547 37.87 -31.35 56.92
CA PRO A 547 36.46 -30.90 57.16
C PRO A 547 36.19 -29.34 57.06
N GLN A 548 34.93 -28.89 57.27
CA GLN A 548 34.46 -27.47 57.38
C GLN A 548 34.71 -26.81 58.76
N PRO A 549 34.59 -25.47 58.89
CA PRO A 549 33.62 -24.92 59.89
C PRO A 549 32.93 -23.55 59.61
N VAL A 550 31.63 -23.51 59.95
CA VAL A 550 30.86 -22.53 60.79
C VAL A 550 30.49 -21.10 60.29
N THR A 551 29.19 -20.81 60.46
CA THR A 551 28.28 -19.67 60.15
C THR A 551 28.33 -18.48 61.14
N PRO A 552 27.60 -17.33 60.96
CA PRO A 552 26.18 -17.23 61.39
C PRO A 552 25.21 -16.31 60.58
N SER A 553 24.04 -16.89 60.26
CA SER A 553 22.63 -16.43 60.31
C SER A 553 22.19 -14.94 60.22
N LYS A 554 21.13 -14.69 59.42
CA LYS A 554 19.80 -14.27 59.91
C LYS A 554 18.67 -14.52 58.87
N ASP A 555 17.55 -15.01 59.39
CA ASP A 555 16.36 -15.58 58.75
C ASP A 555 15.48 -14.60 57.96
N TYR A 556 14.71 -15.11 56.98
CA TYR A 556 13.23 -15.12 57.02
C TYR A 556 12.67 -16.25 56.13
N THR A 557 11.50 -16.73 56.53
CA THR A 557 10.78 -17.97 56.18
C THR A 557 10.26 -18.08 54.74
N VAL A 558 10.45 -19.25 54.11
CA VAL A 558 9.85 -19.65 52.82
C VAL A 558 8.80 -20.73 53.05
N VAL A 559 7.57 -20.50 52.58
CA VAL A 559 6.51 -21.49 52.47
C VAL A 559 6.77 -22.33 51.21
N ASN A 560 6.93 -23.64 51.39
CA ASN A 560 7.09 -24.64 50.33
C ASN A 560 5.77 -24.88 49.59
N VAL A 561 5.79 -24.73 48.26
CA VAL A 561 4.79 -25.31 47.34
C VAL A 561 5.57 -26.05 46.24
N PRO A 562 5.24 -27.33 45.95
CA PRO A 562 6.06 -28.19 45.09
C PRO A 562 5.96 -27.82 43.59
N PRO A 563 7.01 -28.13 42.79
CA PRO A 563 7.08 -27.80 41.37
C PRO A 563 6.18 -28.71 40.50
N PRO A 564 5.67 -28.19 39.37
CA PRO A 564 4.82 -28.95 38.44
C PRO A 564 5.65 -29.95 37.58
N PRO A 565 5.04 -31.06 37.13
CA PRO A 565 5.73 -32.10 36.37
C PRO A 565 5.96 -31.72 34.88
N PRO A 566 6.96 -32.33 34.22
CA PRO A 566 7.37 -32.00 32.85
C PRO A 566 6.37 -32.46 31.77
N PRO A 567 6.39 -31.86 30.56
CA PRO A 567 5.36 -32.08 29.56
C PRO A 567 5.53 -33.44 28.84
N ARG A 568 4.43 -34.19 28.74
CA ARG A 568 4.31 -35.37 27.89
C ARG A 568 3.91 -34.99 26.46
N ARG A 569 4.59 -35.65 25.52
CA ARG A 569 4.42 -35.60 24.07
C ARG A 569 3.18 -36.42 23.68
N SER A 570 2.20 -35.84 22.98
CA SER A 570 1.21 -36.62 22.22
C SER A 570 0.63 -35.82 21.04
N GLU A 571 0.95 -36.34 19.85
CA GLU A 571 0.11 -36.54 18.67
C GLU A 571 -0.92 -35.47 18.24
N LYS A 572 -0.72 -35.00 17.00
CA LYS A 572 -1.69 -34.26 16.19
C LYS A 572 -2.78 -35.22 15.72
N LEU A 573 -4.04 -34.96 16.07
CA LEU A 573 -5.20 -35.61 15.45
C LEU A 573 -6.26 -34.57 15.04
N SER A 574 -6.80 -34.85 13.86
CA SER A 574 -7.60 -34.02 12.98
C SER A 574 -9.02 -33.73 13.49
N ALA A 575 -9.55 -32.57 13.08
CA ALA A 575 -10.88 -32.08 13.38
C ALA A 575 -11.98 -32.80 12.58
N SER A 576 -12.88 -33.50 13.27
CA SER A 576 -14.31 -33.56 12.97
C SER A 576 -15.00 -34.28 14.14
N HIS A 577 -16.25 -33.92 14.46
CA HIS A 577 -17.07 -34.42 15.59
C HIS A 577 -17.04 -33.58 16.87
N TYR A 578 -17.52 -32.32 16.84
CA TYR A 578 -18.04 -31.68 18.07
C TYR A 578 -19.05 -30.54 17.87
N MET A 579 -19.96 -30.65 16.89
CA MET A 579 -21.20 -29.84 16.88
C MET A 579 -22.39 -30.64 16.36
N LYS A 580 -22.76 -31.68 17.10
CA LYS A 580 -24.08 -32.32 16.95
C LYS A 580 -24.52 -32.97 18.26
N ARG A 581 -24.67 -32.17 19.30
CA ARG A 581 -25.41 -32.53 20.52
C ARG A 581 -25.69 -31.26 21.30
N LEU A 582 -26.89 -30.73 21.13
CA LEU A 582 -27.68 -30.04 22.15
C LEU A 582 -29.04 -29.72 21.50
N LEU A 583 -30.10 -30.24 22.11
CA LEU A 583 -31.54 -30.05 21.91
C LEU A 583 -32.33 -31.32 21.49
N PRO A 584 -33.54 -31.52 22.05
CA PRO A 584 -34.03 -32.82 22.55
C PRO A 584 -34.98 -33.55 21.60
N GLN A 585 -35.11 -34.87 21.80
CA GLN A 585 -36.11 -35.74 21.20
C GLN A 585 -37.42 -35.75 22.01
N GLU A 586 -38.55 -35.62 21.33
CA GLU A 586 -39.80 -36.34 21.61
C GLU A 586 -40.63 -36.46 20.30
N SER A 587 -41.45 -37.51 20.19
CA SER A 587 -42.02 -38.10 18.95
C SER A 587 -43.53 -38.37 19.13
N PRO A 588 -44.29 -39.00 18.21
CA PRO A 588 -44.43 -38.84 16.74
C PRO A 588 -45.91 -38.90 16.25
N HIS A 589 -46.25 -38.41 15.05
CA HIS A 589 -47.38 -38.84 14.17
C HIS A 589 -47.53 -37.83 12.99
N ARG A 590 -47.96 -38.11 11.76
CA ARG A 590 -48.23 -39.28 10.90
C ARG A 590 -48.50 -38.67 9.50
N GLN A 591 -48.12 -39.36 8.40
CA GLN A 591 -48.59 -39.16 7.00
C GLN A 591 -48.17 -37.83 6.31
N SER A 592 -47.90 -37.73 5.01
CA SER A 592 -47.65 -38.64 3.88
C SER A 592 -47.20 -37.75 2.70
N THR A 593 -46.25 -38.24 1.89
CA THR A 593 -46.06 -37.96 0.45
C THR A 593 -46.03 -36.50 -0.05
N GLU A 594 -44.84 -36.03 -0.44
CA GLU A 594 -44.51 -35.53 -1.80
C GLU A 594 -43.00 -35.22 -1.88
N GLU A 595 -42.29 -35.78 -2.86
CA GLU A 595 -40.87 -35.45 -3.11
C GLU A 595 -40.75 -34.10 -3.85
N PRO A 596 -40.01 -33.09 -3.33
CA PRO A 596 -39.61 -31.96 -4.15
C PRO A 596 -38.30 -32.29 -4.85
N LYS A 597 -38.36 -32.29 -6.19
CA LYS A 597 -37.21 -32.36 -7.11
C LYS A 597 -36.06 -31.46 -6.62
N ARG A 598 -34.91 -32.07 -6.32
CA ARG A 598 -33.66 -31.34 -6.07
C ARG A 598 -33.26 -30.60 -7.35
N PHE A 599 -33.42 -29.27 -7.35
CA PHE A 599 -32.70 -28.41 -8.28
C PHE A 599 -31.19 -28.57 -8.01
N LYS A 600 -30.47 -29.24 -8.92
CA LYS A 600 -29.00 -29.22 -8.94
C LYS A 600 -28.56 -27.80 -9.27
N VAL A 601 -28.20 -27.03 -8.24
CA VAL A 601 -27.53 -25.75 -8.39
C VAL A 601 -26.20 -25.99 -9.10
N LYS A 602 -26.03 -25.45 -10.31
CA LYS A 602 -24.73 -25.43 -11.02
C LYS A 602 -23.76 -24.56 -10.22
N VAL A 603 -22.88 -25.20 -9.45
CA VAL A 603 -21.76 -24.51 -8.77
C VAL A 603 -20.77 -24.07 -9.84
N ARG A 604 -20.47 -22.77 -9.95
CA ARG A 604 -19.52 -22.24 -10.93
C ARG A 604 -18.13 -22.87 -10.70
N ALA A 605 -17.56 -23.54 -11.69
CA ALA A 605 -16.24 -24.16 -11.58
C ALA A 605 -15.19 -23.09 -11.21
N GLU A 606 -14.36 -23.38 -10.20
CA GLU A 606 -13.38 -22.41 -9.67
C GLU A 606 -12.31 -22.07 -10.72
N PRO A 607 -11.96 -20.79 -10.92
CA PRO A 607 -10.94 -20.37 -11.88
C PRO A 607 -9.58 -21.07 -11.70
N LYS A 608 -9.25 -21.46 -10.46
CA LYS A 608 -8.02 -22.17 -10.12
C LYS A 608 -7.85 -23.49 -10.88
N THR A 609 -8.96 -24.17 -11.18
CA THR A 609 -8.92 -25.47 -11.90
C THR A 609 -8.59 -25.29 -13.39
N PHE A 610 -9.05 -24.20 -14.01
CA PHE A 610 -8.70 -23.85 -15.39
C PHE A 610 -7.22 -23.48 -15.53
N PHE A 611 -6.70 -22.64 -14.62
CA PHE A 611 -5.28 -22.28 -14.63
C PHE A 611 -4.37 -23.48 -14.36
N ALA A 612 -4.81 -24.45 -13.55
CA ALA A 612 -4.07 -25.69 -13.34
C ALA A 612 -3.99 -26.53 -14.64
N ASN A 613 -5.08 -26.61 -15.42
CA ASN A 613 -5.09 -27.31 -16.71
C ASN A 613 -4.18 -26.64 -17.75
N GLU A 614 -4.25 -25.31 -17.87
CA GLU A 614 -3.36 -24.53 -18.76
C GLU A 614 -1.89 -24.73 -18.41
N ARG A 615 -1.54 -24.68 -17.12
CA ARG A 615 -0.17 -24.93 -16.67
C ARG A 615 0.31 -26.33 -17.05
N THR A 616 -0.54 -27.34 -16.91
CA THR A 616 -0.15 -28.72 -17.28
C THR A 616 0.10 -28.82 -18.77
N PHE A 617 -0.76 -28.22 -19.61
CA PHE A 617 -0.59 -28.20 -21.06
C PHE A 617 0.71 -27.48 -21.50
N ILE A 618 1.01 -26.33 -20.89
CA ILE A 618 2.26 -25.60 -21.16
C ILE A 618 3.48 -26.47 -20.82
N SER A 619 3.46 -27.20 -19.70
CA SER A 619 4.54 -28.13 -19.36
C SER A 619 4.71 -29.25 -20.39
N TRP A 620 3.62 -29.81 -20.93
CA TRP A 620 3.70 -30.81 -22.02
C TRP A 620 4.30 -30.24 -23.31
N LEU A 621 3.96 -29.00 -23.67
CA LEU A 621 4.53 -28.34 -24.85
C LEU A 621 6.02 -28.02 -24.68
N GLN A 622 6.46 -27.67 -23.47
CA GLN A 622 7.89 -27.49 -23.17
C GLN A 622 8.69 -28.78 -23.45
N PHE A 623 8.15 -29.96 -23.13
CA PHE A 623 8.79 -31.24 -23.46
C PHE A 623 8.81 -31.53 -24.96
N CYS A 624 7.74 -31.20 -25.69
CA CYS A 624 7.70 -31.34 -27.15
C CYS A 624 8.77 -30.46 -27.83
N ALA A 625 8.97 -29.24 -27.31
CA ALA A 625 10.01 -28.32 -27.78
C ALA A 625 11.43 -28.85 -27.50
N LEU A 626 11.65 -29.49 -26.35
CA LEU A 626 12.93 -30.15 -26.05
C LEU A 626 13.21 -31.31 -27.01
N LEU A 627 12.22 -32.17 -27.26
CA LEU A 627 12.35 -33.28 -28.23
C LEU A 627 12.57 -32.77 -29.65
N LEU A 628 11.93 -31.67 -30.05
CA LEU A 628 12.15 -31.05 -31.36
C LEU A 628 13.57 -30.50 -31.48
N THR A 629 14.11 -29.88 -30.43
CA THR A 629 15.51 -29.43 -30.39
C THR A 629 16.48 -30.62 -30.54
N VAL A 630 16.22 -31.74 -29.87
CA VAL A 630 17.02 -32.97 -30.02
C VAL A 630 16.90 -33.54 -31.45
N ALA A 631 15.71 -33.54 -32.03
CA ALA A 631 15.50 -34.00 -33.40
C ALA A 631 16.22 -33.12 -34.43
N LEU A 632 16.21 -31.80 -34.25
CA LEU A 632 16.94 -30.85 -35.10
C LEU A 632 18.46 -31.08 -35.03
N ASN A 633 18.99 -31.37 -33.84
CA ASN A 633 20.40 -31.74 -33.68
C ASN A 633 20.73 -33.08 -34.38
N LEU A 634 19.83 -34.07 -34.31
CA LEU A 634 19.99 -35.36 -34.99
C LEU A 634 19.84 -35.28 -36.51
N MET A 635 19.16 -34.25 -37.04
CA MET A 635 18.89 -34.10 -38.47
C MET A 635 20.16 -34.00 -39.32
N ASN A 636 21.25 -33.53 -38.73
CA ASN A 636 22.55 -33.40 -39.41
C ASN A 636 23.34 -34.71 -39.48
N PHE A 637 23.00 -35.71 -38.66
CA PHE A 637 23.84 -36.92 -38.47
C PHE A 637 23.09 -38.23 -38.74
N ALA A 638 21.79 -38.31 -38.46
CA ALA A 638 20.97 -39.50 -38.63
C ALA A 638 19.54 -39.10 -39.07
N PRO A 639 19.33 -38.80 -40.37
CA PRO A 639 18.05 -38.28 -40.87
C PRO A 639 16.87 -39.24 -40.70
N ASP A 640 17.11 -40.56 -40.71
CA ASP A 640 16.06 -41.57 -40.48
C ASP A 640 15.59 -41.59 -39.02
N ASP A 641 16.51 -41.42 -38.06
CA ASP A 641 16.16 -41.40 -36.63
C ASP A 641 15.64 -40.02 -36.18
N SER A 642 16.10 -38.93 -36.79
CA SER A 642 15.55 -37.59 -36.54
C SER A 642 14.07 -37.52 -36.92
N THR A 643 13.68 -38.10 -38.06
CA THR A 643 12.29 -38.16 -38.53
C THR A 643 11.40 -38.91 -37.53
N ARG A 644 11.89 -40.01 -36.93
CA ARG A 644 11.17 -40.76 -35.89
C ARG A 644 10.95 -39.94 -34.62
N VAL A 645 11.94 -39.15 -34.19
CA VAL A 645 11.82 -38.28 -33.01
C VAL A 645 10.86 -37.10 -33.27
N VAL A 646 10.84 -36.55 -34.49
CA VAL A 646 9.85 -35.51 -34.88
C VAL A 646 8.43 -36.08 -34.84
N VAL A 647 8.20 -37.26 -35.42
CA VAL A 647 6.89 -37.92 -35.41
C VAL A 647 6.45 -38.24 -33.97
N LEU A 648 7.36 -38.71 -33.11
CA LEU A 648 7.08 -38.96 -31.70
C LEU A 648 6.69 -37.67 -30.96
N SER A 649 7.41 -36.56 -31.19
CA SER A 649 7.09 -35.26 -30.59
C SER A 649 5.71 -34.76 -31.03
N ALA A 650 5.35 -34.93 -32.31
CA ALA A 650 4.02 -34.60 -32.83
C ALA A 650 2.92 -35.44 -32.17
N CYS A 651 3.12 -36.75 -31.98
CA CYS A 651 2.18 -37.62 -31.28
C CYS A 651 1.97 -37.20 -29.82
N ILE A 652 3.03 -36.78 -29.12
CA ILE A 652 2.95 -36.28 -27.73
C ILE A 652 2.21 -34.94 -27.68
N ALA A 653 2.43 -34.04 -28.63
CA ALA A 653 1.72 -32.76 -28.73
C ALA A 653 0.22 -32.97 -28.97
N ILE A 654 -0.16 -33.91 -29.84
CA ILE A 654 -1.56 -34.29 -30.09
C ILE A 654 -2.19 -34.90 -28.83
N TYR A 655 -1.46 -35.77 -28.12
CA TYR A 655 -1.92 -36.32 -26.84
C TYR A 655 -2.15 -35.23 -25.79
N ALA A 656 -1.24 -34.28 -25.66
CA ALA A 656 -1.36 -33.15 -24.74
C ALA A 656 -2.58 -32.27 -25.05
N LEU A 657 -2.84 -32.00 -26.34
CA LEU A 657 -4.01 -31.24 -26.79
C LEU A 657 -5.31 -32.01 -26.50
N TYR A 658 -5.35 -33.30 -26.81
CA TYR A 658 -6.49 -34.16 -26.48
C TYR A 658 -6.78 -34.18 -24.96
N ARG A 659 -5.74 -34.30 -24.13
CA ARG A 659 -5.90 -34.27 -22.67
C ARG A 659 -6.38 -32.92 -22.17
N PHE A 660 -5.88 -31.82 -22.73
CA PHE A 660 -6.31 -30.47 -22.40
C PHE A 660 -7.78 -30.26 -22.72
N GLU A 661 -8.22 -30.62 -23.93
CA GLU A 661 -9.62 -30.49 -24.36
C GLU A 661 -10.55 -31.41 -23.57
N LYS A 662 -10.16 -32.69 -23.36
CA LYS A 662 -10.93 -33.63 -22.54
C LYS A 662 -11.12 -33.10 -21.12
N ARG A 663 -10.08 -32.52 -20.51
CA ARG A 663 -10.16 -31.95 -19.16
C ARG A 663 -10.99 -30.67 -19.12
N ALA A 664 -10.85 -29.79 -20.11
CA ALA A 664 -11.68 -28.60 -20.23
C ALA A 664 -13.18 -28.96 -20.41
N TRP A 665 -13.47 -29.99 -21.21
CA TRP A 665 -14.82 -30.52 -21.40
C TRP A 665 -15.39 -31.13 -20.11
N MET A 666 -14.61 -31.93 -19.36
CA MET A 666 -15.04 -32.50 -18.08
C MET A 666 -15.29 -31.42 -17.02
N ILE A 667 -14.45 -30.37 -16.95
CA ILE A 667 -14.62 -29.24 -16.02
C ILE A 667 -15.89 -28.44 -16.37
N ASN A 668 -16.14 -28.19 -17.66
CA ASN A 668 -17.34 -27.48 -18.11
C ASN A 668 -18.63 -28.28 -17.86
N ASN A 669 -18.56 -29.61 -17.93
CA ASN A 669 -19.72 -30.50 -17.77
C ASN A 669 -19.87 -31.09 -16.36
N GLN A 670 -18.98 -30.74 -15.42
CA GLN A 670 -19.04 -31.15 -14.00
C GLN A 670 -19.15 -32.66 -13.81
N ILE A 671 -18.35 -33.41 -14.55
CA ILE A 671 -18.32 -34.86 -14.45
C ILE A 671 -17.37 -35.24 -13.33
N ASP A 672 -17.87 -35.92 -12.28
CA ASP A 672 -17.03 -36.42 -11.19
C ASP A 672 -16.15 -37.56 -11.71
N GLY A 673 -14.86 -37.30 -11.87
CA GLY A 673 -13.86 -38.24 -12.35
C GLY A 673 -12.45 -37.84 -11.92
N ARG A 674 -11.50 -38.79 -11.99
CA ARG A 674 -10.09 -38.50 -11.72
C ARG A 674 -9.51 -37.61 -12.82
N TYR A 675 -9.07 -36.41 -12.44
CA TYR A 675 -8.52 -35.40 -13.37
C TYR A 675 -7.01 -35.57 -13.64
N ASP A 676 -6.35 -36.48 -12.94
CA ASP A 676 -4.90 -36.65 -12.98
C ASP A 676 -4.46 -37.59 -14.12
N ASP A 677 -3.30 -37.30 -14.70
CA ASP A 677 -2.64 -38.20 -15.64
C ASP A 677 -1.51 -38.95 -14.93
N LEU A 678 -1.79 -40.20 -14.55
CA LEU A 678 -0.88 -41.01 -13.74
C LEU A 678 0.24 -41.65 -14.58
N TRP A 679 -0.01 -41.87 -15.87
CA TRP A 679 0.86 -42.67 -16.74
C TRP A 679 1.62 -41.81 -17.75
N GLY A 680 1.02 -40.70 -18.21
CA GLY A 680 1.63 -39.82 -19.22
C GLY A 680 3.05 -39.34 -18.85
N PRO A 681 3.27 -38.72 -17.67
CA PRO A 681 4.59 -38.23 -17.28
C PRO A 681 5.63 -39.35 -17.15
N ALA A 682 5.23 -40.53 -16.65
CA ALA A 682 6.13 -41.67 -16.50
C ALA A 682 6.61 -42.21 -17.85
N ILE A 683 5.69 -42.35 -18.82
CA ILE A 683 6.01 -42.79 -20.19
C ILE A 683 6.90 -41.76 -20.88
N LEU A 684 6.63 -40.46 -20.70
CA LEU A 684 7.41 -39.38 -21.30
C LEU A 684 8.86 -39.35 -20.77
N CYS A 685 9.07 -39.55 -19.47
CA CYS A 685 10.40 -39.63 -18.88
C CYS A 685 11.20 -40.81 -19.46
N VAL A 686 10.59 -41.98 -19.62
CA VAL A 686 11.26 -43.16 -20.22
C VAL A 686 11.65 -42.89 -21.67
N LEU A 687 10.74 -42.29 -22.46
CA LEU A 687 11.03 -41.94 -23.86
C LEU A 687 12.16 -40.92 -24.00
N LEU A 688 12.23 -39.95 -23.09
CA LEU A 688 13.28 -38.92 -23.09
C LEU A 688 14.65 -39.51 -22.75
N VAL A 689 14.70 -40.45 -21.80
CA VAL A 689 15.93 -41.20 -21.50
C VAL A 689 16.40 -42.03 -22.69
N ILE A 690 15.48 -42.71 -23.38
CA ILE A 690 15.81 -43.48 -24.60
C ILE A 690 16.34 -42.53 -25.69
N ALA A 691 15.69 -41.38 -25.92
CA ALA A 691 16.11 -40.39 -26.91
C ALA A 691 17.52 -39.83 -26.60
N LEU A 692 17.83 -39.57 -25.33
CA LEU A 692 19.15 -39.13 -24.90
C LEU A 692 20.21 -40.23 -25.12
N ILE A 693 19.91 -41.48 -24.78
CA ILE A 693 20.84 -42.61 -25.00
C ILE A 693 21.15 -42.78 -26.50
N VAL A 694 20.13 -42.66 -27.36
CA VAL A 694 20.32 -42.69 -28.82
C VAL A 694 21.18 -41.53 -29.28
N SER A 695 20.90 -40.31 -28.80
CA SER A 695 21.71 -39.13 -29.11
C SER A 695 23.18 -39.29 -28.68
N PHE A 696 23.44 -39.81 -27.48
CA PHE A 696 24.80 -40.05 -27.00
C PHE A 696 25.52 -41.15 -27.79
N LYS A 697 24.82 -42.22 -28.19
CA LYS A 697 25.40 -43.26 -29.07
C LYS A 697 25.76 -42.73 -30.45
N CYS A 698 24.94 -41.87 -31.05
CA CYS A 698 25.25 -41.25 -32.34
C CYS A 698 26.46 -40.30 -32.25
N VAL A 699 26.57 -39.52 -31.17
CA VAL A 699 27.73 -38.65 -30.92
C VAL A 699 29.00 -39.49 -30.70
N ALA A 700 28.93 -40.57 -29.92
CA ALA A 700 30.07 -41.45 -29.67
C ALA A 700 30.52 -42.26 -30.90
N MET A 701 29.66 -42.49 -31.88
CA MET A 701 30.08 -43.11 -33.16
C MET A 701 30.85 -42.14 -34.06
N LEU A 702 30.64 -40.83 -33.95
CA LEU A 702 31.39 -39.82 -34.72
C LEU A 702 32.85 -39.72 -34.26
N ASP A 703 33.12 -39.94 -32.96
CA ASP A 703 34.48 -39.92 -32.40
C ASP A 703 35.33 -41.16 -32.77
N HIS A 704 34.75 -42.18 -33.42
CA HIS A 704 35.44 -43.41 -33.83
C HIS A 704 35.73 -43.51 -35.33
N THR A 705 35.41 -42.48 -36.12
CA THR A 705 35.62 -42.44 -37.58
C THR A 705 36.61 -41.36 -38.04
N ASP A 706 37.52 -40.93 -37.17
CA ASP A 706 38.72 -40.14 -37.52
C ASP A 706 40.01 -40.96 -37.43
#